data_AF-A0A7Y3XGL9-F1
#
_entry.id   AF-A0A7Y3XGL9-F1
#
_cell.length_a   1.000
_cell.length_b   1.000
_cell.length_c   1.000
_cell.angle_alpha   90.00
_cell.angle_beta   90.00
_cell.angle_gamma   90.00
#
_symmetry.space_group_name_H-M   'P 1'
#
loop_
_entity.id
_entity.type
_entity.pdbx_description
1 polymer ?
#
loop_
_entity_poly.entity_id
_entity_poly.type
_entity_poly.pdbx_seq_one_letter_code
_entity_poly.pdbx_strand_id
1 'polypeptide(L)'
;MHDHAHQHDHDHAHSKTNDLRQAIQSSGTECCELHGSSSAEGAIVFALIGGALVLTTIVAGWLNYEESIRQIPAALGAILLWIPLLKSAYTEIRKGRPSSAFLVALAIGAALATNEYVTAGLLAFILFMMDKVLERTAWGAHRAIEELVGLTPDTARRIREDGTEENASLDDLKVGDTVRIRPGENMPADGVILAGTTTINQASLTGEAAPVEAEKNDQVYAGTTNLTGGVDVRITRLGTETTIGKVVTLINEAERSKTPRQQIIEQVAKHYVWIVLMMSLAVWILSPKGDGDPNTMSPIAKAISVLVVTCPGALLLSSPTAMVAAFAAAARLGVMVKSTSTLETAAGIDAVILDKTGTVTTGRFAVSRLAPAEGVEGAALLEAAATVEQHSNHPLAQAIVETARAARITPATSQHAEEFHGLGVRVASPDDPNRFVCAGRAKWLVDLIPGVAEQVQAVEQRIEGMTGVHVIDGDHYLGAVGLEDKVRSRAAHAVATMRDLGVRWIGLLTGDRLAVASRVGQAVNVDHIEAECHPEEKHAIVMQLTQSGRRVMMVGDGINDGPSLAAADVGVAMGLGGTDIAANSAGIALMNDDLSRLPFMIQLARKTKTVVAQNIVASILIAIIGLALAASGSIDVWFAAVYHSLADIFVIANSFRLVRFGEEFIDYVGGGAPSQPILSDRSGTATLTGQDGATPDRIAPPATA
;
A
#
# COMPACT_ATOMS: atom_id res chain seq x y z
N MET A 1 16.25 -45.02 46.10
CA MET A 1 15.05 -44.88 46.94
C MET A 1 14.53 -43.47 46.70
N HIS A 2 13.51 -43.39 45.85
CA HIS A 2 12.65 -42.26 45.45
C HIS A 2 13.26 -40.96 44.89
N ASP A 3 13.14 -40.88 43.57
CA ASP A 3 12.78 -39.71 42.74
C ASP A 3 11.78 -38.75 43.40
N HIS A 4 11.88 -37.47 43.05
CA HIS A 4 10.83 -36.74 42.33
C HIS A 4 11.38 -35.38 41.86
N ALA A 5 11.76 -35.33 40.57
CA ALA A 5 11.86 -34.09 39.81
C ALA A 5 10.50 -33.84 39.14
N HIS A 6 9.83 -32.76 39.51
CA HIS A 6 8.68 -32.24 38.75
C HIS A 6 9.15 -31.01 37.98
N GLN A 7 9.41 -31.22 36.69
CA GLN A 7 9.55 -30.17 35.71
C GLN A 7 8.23 -30.16 34.93
N HIS A 8 7.38 -29.17 35.21
CA HIS A 8 6.19 -28.90 34.42
C HIS A 8 6.62 -28.16 33.17
N ASP A 9 6.74 -28.88 32.07
CA ASP A 9 6.80 -28.30 30.73
C ASP A 9 5.36 -28.00 30.31
N HIS A 10 4.98 -26.73 30.35
CA HIS A 10 3.75 -26.26 29.73
C HIS A 10 4.09 -25.80 28.31
N ASP A 11 3.97 -26.73 27.37
CA ASP A 11 3.89 -26.43 25.93
C ASP A 11 2.62 -25.61 25.69
N HIS A 12 2.75 -24.29 25.72
CA HIS A 12 1.77 -23.39 25.14
C HIS A 12 2.03 -23.29 23.65
N ALA A 13 1.43 -24.21 22.88
CA ALA A 13 1.21 -24.04 21.46
C ALA A 13 0.21 -22.88 21.26
N HIS A 14 0.73 -21.65 21.22
CA HIS A 14 -0.04 -20.48 20.83
C HIS A 14 -0.37 -20.58 19.33
N SER A 15 -1.67 -20.52 18.99
CA SER A 15 -2.18 -20.68 17.63
C SER A 15 -1.78 -19.50 16.74
N LYS A 16 -1.00 -19.75 15.68
CA LYS A 16 -0.44 -18.73 14.77
C LYS A 16 -1.49 -17.95 13.94
N THR A 17 -2.73 -18.40 13.87
CA THR A 17 -3.85 -17.75 13.16
C THR A 17 -4.65 -16.81 14.05
N ASN A 18 -4.78 -17.10 15.35
CA ASN A 18 -5.24 -16.09 16.31
C ASN A 18 -4.27 -14.92 16.35
N ASP A 19 -2.96 -15.10 16.10
CA ASP A 19 -2.03 -13.99 16.05
C ASP A 19 -2.36 -12.99 14.92
N LEU A 20 -2.82 -13.46 13.75
CA LEU A 20 -3.21 -12.56 12.64
C LEU A 20 -4.49 -11.79 12.97
N ARG A 21 -5.52 -12.47 13.53
CA ARG A 21 -6.78 -11.83 13.93
C ARG A 21 -6.64 -10.96 15.20
N GLN A 22 -5.81 -11.36 16.16
CA GLN A 22 -5.45 -10.56 17.35
C GLN A 22 -4.55 -9.37 16.98
N ALA A 23 -3.65 -9.50 16.01
CA ALA A 23 -2.88 -8.37 15.51
C ALA A 23 -3.80 -7.29 14.91
N ILE A 24 -4.84 -7.69 14.16
CA ILE A 24 -5.87 -6.79 13.60
C ILE A 24 -6.78 -6.21 14.70
N GLN A 25 -7.13 -6.98 15.74
CA GLN A 25 -7.94 -6.47 16.86
C GLN A 25 -7.16 -5.56 17.83
N SER A 26 -5.84 -5.70 17.90
CA SER A 26 -4.98 -4.91 18.80
C SER A 26 -4.38 -3.65 18.16
N SER A 27 -4.53 -3.45 16.84
CA SER A 27 -3.98 -2.29 16.11
C SER A 27 -4.86 -1.04 16.14
N GLY A 28 -6.18 -1.18 16.33
CA GLY A 28 -7.12 -0.06 16.24
C GLY A 28 -7.18 0.91 17.44
N THR A 29 -6.39 0.72 18.49
CA THR A 29 -6.71 1.30 19.82
C THR A 29 -5.72 2.31 20.41
N GLU A 30 -4.65 2.71 19.71
CA GLU A 30 -3.66 3.64 20.30
C GLU A 30 -3.89 5.14 20.04
N CYS A 31 -4.65 5.53 19.00
CA CYS A 31 -4.90 6.96 18.71
C CYS A 31 -6.15 7.55 19.38
N CYS A 32 -7.04 6.70 19.91
CA CYS A 32 -8.18 7.10 20.71
C CYS A 32 -8.05 6.43 22.08
N GLU A 33 -7.30 7.03 23.01
CA GLU A 33 -7.14 6.53 24.38
C GLU A 33 -8.42 6.75 25.22
N LEU A 34 -9.56 6.25 24.73
CA LEU A 34 -10.83 6.14 25.42
C LEU A 34 -11.40 4.74 25.14
N HIS A 35 -10.82 3.73 25.82
CA HIS A 35 -11.51 2.60 26.48
C HIS A 35 -10.89 1.21 26.30
N GLY A 36 -10.98 0.46 27.41
CA GLY A 36 -10.75 -0.97 27.48
C GLY A 36 -12.03 -1.78 27.38
N SER A 37 -11.93 -2.91 26.67
CA SER A 37 -12.52 -4.22 26.94
C SER A 37 -14.00 -4.35 27.37
N SER A 38 -14.92 -3.56 26.83
CA SER A 38 -16.35 -3.94 26.81
C SER A 38 -16.83 -4.02 25.36
N SER A 39 -17.63 -5.05 25.02
CA SER A 39 -18.22 -5.14 23.68
C SER A 39 -18.94 -3.83 23.33
N ALA A 40 -18.77 -3.35 22.10
CA ALA A 40 -19.31 -2.05 21.67
C ALA A 40 -20.83 -1.91 21.91
N GLU A 41 -21.54 -3.04 21.92
CA GLU A 41 -22.96 -3.12 22.26
C GLU A 41 -23.24 -2.80 23.74
N GLY A 42 -22.43 -3.32 24.66
CA GLY A 42 -22.55 -3.05 26.09
C GLY A 42 -22.31 -1.58 26.45
N ALA A 43 -21.36 -0.93 25.76
CA ALA A 43 -21.08 0.49 25.95
C ALA A 43 -22.24 1.40 25.50
N ILE A 44 -22.92 1.06 24.41
CA ILE A 44 -24.08 1.83 23.91
C ILE A 44 -25.28 1.65 24.85
N VAL A 45 -25.55 0.43 25.30
CA VAL A 45 -26.62 0.16 26.27
C VAL A 45 -26.37 0.95 27.56
N PHE A 46 -25.13 0.97 28.03
CA PHE A 46 -24.74 1.78 29.19
C PHE A 46 -25.00 3.28 28.99
N ALA A 47 -24.64 3.82 27.82
CA ALA A 47 -24.90 5.22 27.47
C ALA A 47 -26.40 5.54 27.44
N LEU A 48 -27.20 4.65 26.84
CA LEU A 48 -28.66 4.81 26.76
C LEU A 48 -29.33 4.77 28.13
N ILE A 49 -28.86 3.92 29.06
CA ILE A 49 -29.35 3.89 30.44
C ILE A 49 -29.06 5.23 31.15
N GLY A 50 -27.83 5.74 31.04
CA GLY A 50 -27.47 7.05 31.59
C GLY A 50 -28.28 8.21 30.99
N GLY A 51 -28.44 8.21 29.66
CA GLY A 51 -29.25 9.21 28.96
C GLY A 51 -30.73 9.15 29.34
N ALA A 52 -31.30 7.94 29.52
CA ALA A 52 -32.67 7.77 29.98
C ALA A 52 -32.89 8.35 31.38
N LEU A 53 -31.92 8.20 32.30
CA LEU A 53 -31.97 8.79 33.64
C LEU A 53 -31.93 10.33 33.62
N VAL A 54 -31.23 10.94 32.66
CA VAL A 54 -31.26 12.40 32.46
C VAL A 54 -32.61 12.83 31.88
N LEU A 55 -33.14 12.08 30.91
CA LEU A 55 -34.43 12.36 30.29
C LEU A 55 -35.60 12.28 31.28
N THR A 56 -35.59 11.35 32.23
CA THR A 56 -36.64 11.24 33.26
C THR A 56 -36.72 12.49 34.12
N THR A 57 -35.61 13.18 34.36
CA THR A 57 -35.57 14.47 35.08
C THR A 57 -36.27 15.58 34.28
N ILE A 58 -36.05 15.62 32.97
CA ILE A 58 -36.71 16.59 32.06
C ILE A 58 -38.22 16.32 32.00
N VAL A 59 -38.63 15.05 31.88
CA VAL A 59 -40.05 14.66 31.80
C VAL A 59 -40.77 14.88 33.14
N ALA A 60 -40.14 14.53 34.26
CA ALA A 60 -40.66 14.86 35.59
C ALA A 60 -40.74 16.39 35.82
N GLY A 61 -39.93 17.14 35.06
CA GLY A 61 -40.04 18.57 34.78
C GLY A 61 -41.43 19.03 34.39
N TRP A 62 -41.90 18.48 33.27
CA TRP A 62 -43.18 18.79 32.67
C TRP A 62 -44.37 18.32 33.52
N LEU A 63 -44.17 17.27 34.31
CA LEU A 63 -45.18 16.72 35.22
C LEU A 63 -45.24 17.43 36.58
N ASN A 64 -44.50 18.54 36.79
CA ASN A 64 -44.53 19.36 38.00
C ASN A 64 -44.17 18.61 39.31
N TYR A 65 -43.31 17.60 39.26
CA TYR A 65 -42.76 16.94 40.46
C TYR A 65 -41.86 17.89 41.27
N GLU A 66 -41.72 17.67 42.58
CA GLU A 66 -40.85 18.45 43.44
C GLU A 66 -39.39 18.43 42.96
N GLU A 67 -38.72 19.58 42.98
CA GLU A 67 -37.38 19.77 42.42
C GLU A 67 -36.31 18.89 43.07
N SER A 68 -36.42 18.69 44.39
CA SER A 68 -35.56 17.82 45.20
C SER A 68 -35.55 16.36 44.73
N ILE A 69 -36.71 15.83 44.35
CA ILE A 69 -36.90 14.45 43.87
C ILE A 69 -36.53 14.35 42.39
N ARG A 70 -36.86 15.39 41.63
CA ARG A 70 -36.66 15.44 40.17
C ARG A 70 -35.19 15.39 39.77
N GLN A 71 -34.27 15.95 40.54
CA GLN A 71 -32.85 16.02 40.17
C GLN A 71 -32.07 14.72 40.43
N ILE A 72 -32.59 13.80 41.25
CA ILE A 72 -31.90 12.55 41.63
C ILE A 72 -31.58 11.67 40.42
N PRO A 73 -32.52 11.41 39.47
CA PRO A 73 -32.21 10.64 38.28
C PRO A 73 -31.13 11.27 37.41
N ALA A 74 -31.14 12.59 37.19
CA ALA A 74 -30.10 13.28 36.42
C ALA A 74 -28.73 13.20 37.11
N ALA A 75 -28.66 13.33 38.43
CA ALA A 75 -27.41 13.17 39.17
C ALA A 75 -26.85 11.75 39.02
N LEU A 76 -27.69 10.72 39.16
CA LEU A 76 -27.30 9.32 38.97
C LEU A 76 -26.86 9.05 37.52
N GLY A 77 -27.61 9.54 36.54
CA GLY A 77 -27.28 9.41 35.11
C GLY A 77 -25.96 10.10 34.75
N ALA A 78 -25.74 11.32 35.26
CA ALA A 78 -24.52 12.07 35.05
C ALA A 78 -23.30 11.38 35.68
N ILE A 79 -23.41 10.88 36.92
CA ILE A 79 -22.33 10.13 37.58
C ILE A 79 -22.03 8.85 36.81
N LEU A 80 -23.06 8.10 36.40
CA LEU A 80 -22.92 6.86 35.64
C LEU A 80 -22.12 7.09 34.35
N LEU A 81 -22.48 8.13 33.58
CA LEU A 81 -21.81 8.48 32.33
C LEU A 81 -20.43 9.12 32.53
N TRP A 82 -20.18 9.74 33.70
CA TRP A 82 -18.90 10.38 34.00
C TRP A 82 -17.81 9.37 34.38
N ILE A 83 -18.14 8.26 35.05
CA ILE A 83 -17.19 7.21 35.45
C ILE A 83 -16.25 6.74 34.32
N PRO A 84 -16.74 6.35 33.13
CA PRO A 84 -15.85 5.92 32.04
C PRO A 84 -14.93 7.06 31.58
N LEU A 85 -15.45 8.28 31.47
CA LEU A 85 -14.67 9.45 31.05
C LEU A 85 -13.59 9.81 32.08
N LEU A 86 -13.89 9.67 33.37
CA LEU A 86 -12.96 9.89 34.46
C LEU A 86 -11.82 8.86 34.47
N LYS A 87 -12.12 7.59 34.15
CA LYS A 87 -11.10 6.54 34.01
C LYS A 87 -10.11 6.86 32.89
N SER A 88 -10.61 7.39 31.77
CA SER A 88 -9.76 7.81 30.66
C SER A 88 -8.91 9.03 31.02
N ALA A 89 -9.51 10.05 31.63
CA ALA A 89 -8.78 11.21 32.14
C ALA A 89 -7.67 10.83 33.14
N TYR A 90 -7.95 9.89 34.05
CA TYR A 90 -6.96 9.40 35.01
C TYR A 90 -5.77 8.71 34.30
N THR A 91 -6.06 7.99 33.21
CA THR A 91 -5.02 7.32 32.41
C THR A 91 -4.11 8.34 31.71
N GLU A 92 -4.68 9.39 31.12
CA GLU A 92 -3.91 10.49 30.50
C GLU A 92 -2.97 11.19 31.49
N ILE A 93 -3.49 11.49 32.69
CA ILE A 93 -2.70 12.11 33.76
C ILE A 93 -1.55 11.20 34.18
N ARG A 94 -1.83 9.89 34.38
CA ARG A 94 -0.81 8.92 34.78
C ARG A 94 0.30 8.76 33.73
N LYS A 95 -0.04 8.92 32.45
CA LYS A 95 0.93 8.93 31.34
C LYS A 95 1.66 10.28 31.17
N GLY A 96 1.30 11.31 31.95
CA GLY A 96 1.91 12.64 31.90
C GLY A 96 1.53 13.45 30.65
N ARG A 97 0.41 13.11 30.00
CA ARG A 97 -0.05 13.68 28.72
C ARG A 97 -1.56 14.01 28.80
N PRO A 98 -1.98 15.00 29.60
CA PRO A 98 -3.39 15.42 29.64
C PRO A 98 -3.82 15.91 28.26
N SER A 99 -5.02 15.53 27.82
CA SER A 99 -5.55 15.87 26.50
C SER A 99 -7.07 16.18 26.54
N SER A 100 -7.88 15.65 25.62
CA SER A 100 -9.33 15.86 25.57
C SER A 100 -10.07 15.18 26.72
N ALA A 101 -9.71 13.95 27.10
CA ALA A 101 -10.47 13.21 28.11
C ALA A 101 -10.40 13.92 29.47
N PHE A 102 -9.23 14.47 29.80
CA PHE A 102 -9.05 15.31 30.97
C PHE A 102 -9.94 16.56 30.97
N LEU A 103 -9.98 17.33 29.87
CA LEU A 103 -10.79 18.55 29.77
C LEU A 103 -12.29 18.25 29.87
N VAL A 104 -12.76 17.18 29.22
CA VAL A 104 -14.16 16.73 29.26
C VAL A 104 -14.54 16.27 30.67
N ALA A 105 -13.72 15.44 31.30
CA ALA A 105 -13.99 14.96 32.66
C ALA A 105 -14.04 16.12 33.68
N LEU A 106 -13.18 17.13 33.50
CA LEU A 106 -13.19 18.35 34.31
C LEU A 106 -14.46 19.18 34.08
N ALA A 107 -14.88 19.36 32.82
CA ALA A 107 -16.10 20.10 32.47
C ALA A 107 -17.36 19.48 33.09
N ILE A 108 -17.50 18.15 33.00
CA ILE A 108 -18.61 17.40 33.62
C ILE A 108 -18.52 17.48 35.14
N GLY A 109 -17.33 17.35 35.72
CA GLY A 109 -17.10 17.50 37.16
C GLY A 109 -17.47 18.89 37.68
N ALA A 110 -17.17 19.95 36.92
CA ALA A 110 -17.55 21.33 37.25
C ALA A 110 -19.07 21.54 37.20
N ALA A 111 -19.76 20.95 36.21
CA ALA A 111 -21.22 20.97 36.13
C ALA A 111 -21.87 20.21 37.30
N LEU A 112 -21.33 19.05 37.69
CA LEU A 112 -21.78 18.30 38.87
C LEU A 112 -21.58 19.09 40.17
N ALA A 113 -20.41 19.72 40.35
CA ALA A 113 -20.08 20.49 41.55
C ALA A 113 -20.95 21.75 41.73
N THR A 114 -21.56 22.25 40.65
CA THR A 114 -22.44 23.42 40.66
C THR A 114 -23.93 23.06 40.73
N ASN A 115 -24.27 21.78 40.93
CA ASN A 115 -25.63 21.23 40.91
C ASN A 115 -26.33 21.34 39.54
N GLU A 116 -25.59 21.54 38.44
CA GLU A 116 -26.14 21.51 37.08
C GLU A 116 -26.22 20.06 36.54
N TYR A 117 -26.96 19.20 37.25
CA TYR A 117 -26.99 17.75 36.98
C TYR A 117 -27.52 17.39 35.59
N VAL A 118 -28.53 18.11 35.10
CA VAL A 118 -29.09 17.90 33.75
C VAL A 118 -28.06 18.28 32.69
N THR A 119 -27.38 19.41 32.85
CA THR A 119 -26.31 19.86 31.96
C THR A 119 -25.16 18.87 31.95
N ALA A 120 -24.70 18.41 33.12
CA ALA A 120 -23.64 17.43 33.26
C ALA A 120 -23.97 16.10 32.58
N GLY A 121 -25.19 15.59 32.80
CA GLY A 121 -25.64 14.33 32.23
C GLY A 121 -25.85 14.40 30.71
N LEU A 122 -26.43 15.49 30.21
CA LEU A 122 -26.61 15.70 28.77
C LEU A 122 -25.28 15.86 28.05
N LEU A 123 -24.35 16.63 28.63
CA LEU A 123 -22.99 16.79 28.13
C LEU A 123 -22.25 15.45 28.07
N ALA A 124 -22.28 14.68 29.17
CA ALA A 124 -21.65 13.37 29.23
C ALA A 124 -22.25 12.39 28.21
N PHE A 125 -23.58 12.39 28.05
CA PHE A 125 -24.28 11.54 27.09
C PHE A 125 -23.91 11.89 25.64
N ILE A 126 -23.96 13.16 25.26
CA ILE A 126 -23.67 13.62 23.89
C ILE A 126 -22.22 13.27 23.54
N LEU A 127 -21.26 13.63 24.40
CA LEU A 127 -19.84 13.38 24.12
C LEU A 127 -19.55 11.87 24.04
N PHE A 128 -20.11 11.07 24.94
CA PHE A 128 -19.93 9.61 24.91
C PHE A 128 -20.53 8.98 23.65
N MET A 129 -21.75 9.39 23.25
CA MET A 129 -22.39 8.88 22.03
C MET A 129 -21.65 9.33 20.76
N MET A 130 -21.23 10.58 20.69
CA MET A 130 -20.46 11.10 19.55
C MET A 130 -19.13 10.39 19.40
N ASP A 131 -18.40 10.19 20.50
CA ASP A 131 -17.15 9.42 20.50
C ASP A 131 -17.36 8.00 19.93
N LYS A 132 -18.41 7.29 20.36
CA LYS A 132 -18.74 5.95 19.84
C LYS A 132 -19.13 5.94 18.36
N VAL A 133 -19.82 6.98 17.87
CA VAL A 133 -20.17 7.11 16.46
C VAL A 133 -18.94 7.42 15.60
N LEU A 134 -18.08 8.32 16.07
CA LEU A 134 -16.83 8.69 15.40
C LEU A 134 -15.86 7.50 15.34
N GLU A 135 -15.74 6.75 16.44
CA GLU A 135 -14.95 5.51 16.52
C GLU A 135 -15.40 4.52 15.45
N ARG A 136 -16.71 4.22 15.36
CA ARG A 136 -17.23 3.30 14.33
C ARG A 136 -17.02 3.79 12.90
N THR A 137 -17.08 5.10 12.69
CA THR A 137 -16.89 5.68 11.35
C THR A 137 -15.43 5.54 10.92
N ALA A 138 -14.47 5.74 11.83
CA ALA A 138 -13.03 5.61 11.55
C ALA A 138 -12.57 4.18 11.16
N TRP A 139 -13.38 3.15 11.39
CA TRP A 139 -13.06 1.75 11.07
C TRP A 139 -13.09 1.40 9.57
N GLY A 140 -13.52 2.32 8.70
CA GLY A 140 -13.66 2.04 7.26
C GLY A 140 -12.39 1.56 6.55
N ALA A 141 -11.19 1.94 7.03
CA ALA A 141 -9.92 1.47 6.46
C ALA A 141 -9.53 0.06 6.91
N HIS A 142 -9.85 -0.32 8.15
CA HIS A 142 -9.65 -1.69 8.66
C HIS A 142 -10.46 -2.69 7.86
N ARG A 143 -11.65 -2.30 7.40
CA ARG A 143 -12.51 -3.15 6.57
C ARG A 143 -11.87 -3.56 5.24
N ALA A 144 -11.03 -2.72 4.64
CA ALA A 144 -10.31 -3.10 3.41
C ALA A 144 -9.23 -4.16 3.69
N ILE A 145 -8.58 -4.09 4.85
CA ILE A 145 -7.62 -5.09 5.31
C ILE A 145 -8.34 -6.39 5.70
N GLU A 146 -9.49 -6.27 6.37
CA GLU A 146 -10.35 -7.39 6.75
C GLU A 146 -10.96 -8.07 5.51
N GLU A 147 -11.31 -7.31 4.47
CA GLU A 147 -11.74 -7.84 3.18
C GLU A 147 -10.59 -8.57 2.47
N LEU A 148 -9.35 -8.06 2.51
CA LEU A 148 -8.16 -8.77 2.00
C LEU A 148 -7.95 -10.10 2.74
N VAL A 149 -7.99 -10.10 4.08
CA VAL A 149 -7.80 -11.30 4.91
C VAL A 149 -8.97 -12.28 4.76
N GLY A 150 -10.19 -11.77 4.65
CA GLY A 150 -11.43 -12.54 4.50
C GLY A 150 -11.53 -13.31 3.18
N LEU A 151 -10.64 -13.04 2.23
CA LEU A 151 -10.51 -13.85 1.01
C LEU A 151 -9.77 -15.18 1.26
N THR A 152 -9.10 -15.34 2.39
CA THR A 152 -8.45 -16.62 2.75
C THR A 152 -9.47 -17.55 3.39
N PRO A 153 -9.75 -18.74 2.82
CA PRO A 153 -10.74 -19.67 3.36
C PRO A 153 -10.27 -20.31 4.68
N ASP A 154 -11.15 -20.47 5.66
CA ASP A 154 -10.81 -21.05 6.97
C ASP A 154 -10.42 -22.55 6.92
N THR A 155 -10.74 -23.25 5.83
CA THR A 155 -10.47 -24.69 5.64
C THR A 155 -9.87 -24.98 4.27
N ALA A 156 -9.01 -25.98 4.18
CA ALA A 156 -8.46 -26.48 2.92
C ALA A 156 -8.61 -28.00 2.79
N ARG A 157 -8.73 -28.50 1.56
CA ARG A 157 -8.72 -29.94 1.28
C ARG A 157 -7.30 -30.44 1.15
N ARG A 158 -6.79 -31.07 2.22
CA ARG A 158 -5.48 -31.74 2.22
C ARG A 158 -5.60 -33.12 1.56
N ILE A 159 -4.63 -33.45 0.72
CA ILE A 159 -4.41 -34.79 0.18
C ILE A 159 -3.41 -35.50 1.09
N ARG A 160 -3.82 -36.63 1.68
CA ARG A 160 -2.94 -37.49 2.49
C ARG A 160 -2.05 -38.36 1.59
N GLU A 161 -1.01 -38.96 2.16
CA GLU A 161 -0.09 -39.86 1.44
C GLU A 161 -0.78 -41.08 0.81
N ASP A 162 -1.93 -41.48 1.33
CA ASP A 162 -2.78 -42.56 0.79
C ASP A 162 -3.69 -42.10 -0.38
N GLY A 163 -3.62 -40.83 -0.78
CA GLY A 163 -4.42 -40.23 -1.84
C GLY A 163 -5.84 -39.83 -1.43
N THR A 164 -6.21 -39.94 -0.15
CA THR A 164 -7.53 -39.52 0.35
C THR A 164 -7.59 -38.01 0.59
N GLU A 165 -8.76 -37.42 0.33
CA GLU A 165 -9.04 -35.99 0.59
C GLU A 165 -9.62 -35.81 2.00
N GLU A 166 -9.05 -34.90 2.79
CA GLU A 166 -9.52 -34.49 4.11
C GLU A 166 -9.72 -32.97 4.16
N ASN A 167 -10.86 -32.51 4.67
CA ASN A 167 -11.03 -31.10 5.00
C ASN A 167 -10.30 -30.80 6.32
N ALA A 168 -9.19 -30.08 6.23
CA ALA A 168 -8.41 -29.62 7.38
C ALA A 168 -8.68 -28.13 7.64
N SER A 169 -8.67 -27.73 8.91
CA SER A 169 -8.56 -26.31 9.26
C SER A 169 -7.21 -25.78 8.75
N LEU A 170 -7.14 -24.50 8.40
CA LEU A 170 -5.86 -23.84 8.10
C LEU A 170 -4.83 -24.01 9.23
N ASP A 171 -5.30 -24.12 10.47
CA ASP A 171 -4.47 -24.30 11.66
C ASP A 171 -3.77 -25.66 11.72
N ASP A 172 -4.36 -26.67 11.08
CA ASP A 172 -3.89 -28.05 11.09
C ASP A 172 -2.99 -28.37 9.87
N LEU A 173 -2.85 -27.41 8.95
CA LEU A 173 -1.98 -27.53 7.79
C LEU A 173 -0.52 -27.28 8.17
N LYS A 174 0.38 -27.98 7.49
CA LYS A 174 1.83 -27.81 7.63
C LYS A 174 2.48 -27.48 6.30
N VAL A 175 3.63 -26.81 6.37
CA VAL A 175 4.49 -26.60 5.20
C VAL A 175 4.89 -27.98 4.66
N GLY A 176 4.73 -28.17 3.34
CA GLY A 176 4.92 -29.44 2.66
C GLY A 176 3.63 -30.23 2.41
N ASP A 177 2.52 -29.92 3.09
CA ASP A 177 1.23 -30.54 2.81
C ASP A 177 0.78 -30.24 1.37
N THR A 178 0.08 -31.18 0.75
CA THR A 178 -0.51 -31.00 -0.58
C THR A 178 -1.99 -30.72 -0.43
N VAL A 179 -2.49 -29.64 -1.01
CA VAL A 179 -3.89 -29.23 -0.98
C VAL A 179 -4.48 -29.18 -2.38
N ARG A 180 -5.71 -29.71 -2.52
CA ARG A 180 -6.45 -29.71 -3.80
C ARG A 180 -7.41 -28.54 -3.88
N ILE A 181 -7.23 -27.73 -4.91
CA ILE A 181 -7.96 -26.48 -5.12
C ILE A 181 -8.76 -26.62 -6.39
N ARG A 182 -10.08 -26.46 -6.28
CA ARG A 182 -11.01 -26.61 -7.41
C ARG A 182 -11.31 -25.26 -8.06
N PRO A 183 -11.86 -25.26 -9.29
CA PRO A 183 -12.28 -24.03 -9.94
C PRO A 183 -13.32 -23.29 -9.10
N GLY A 184 -13.15 -21.97 -8.96
CA GLY A 184 -13.98 -21.08 -8.15
C GLY A 184 -13.55 -20.94 -6.68
N GLU A 185 -12.54 -21.69 -6.21
CA GLU A 185 -12.07 -21.61 -4.82
C GLU A 185 -10.87 -20.67 -4.66
N ASN A 186 -10.76 -20.08 -3.47
CA ASN A 186 -9.61 -19.26 -3.11
C ASN A 186 -8.45 -20.10 -2.61
N MET A 187 -7.23 -19.64 -2.89
CA MET A 187 -6.00 -20.26 -2.42
C MET A 187 -5.88 -20.09 -0.89
N PRO A 188 -5.76 -21.18 -0.11
CA PRO A 188 -5.69 -21.13 1.35
C PRO A 188 -4.33 -20.65 1.88
N ALA A 189 -3.26 -20.85 1.12
CA ALA A 189 -1.89 -20.62 1.53
C ALA A 189 -0.99 -20.37 0.31
N ASP A 190 0.23 -19.88 0.53
CA ASP A 190 1.22 -19.77 -0.55
C ASP A 190 1.81 -21.14 -0.86
N GLY A 191 2.00 -21.46 -2.14
CA GLY A 191 2.43 -22.78 -2.55
C GLY A 191 2.97 -22.86 -3.97
N VAL A 192 3.27 -24.10 -4.40
CA VAL A 192 3.73 -24.42 -5.75
C VAL A 192 2.83 -25.50 -6.35
N ILE A 193 2.40 -25.33 -7.60
CA ILE A 193 1.56 -26.30 -8.30
C ILE A 193 2.37 -27.58 -8.59
N LEU A 194 1.87 -28.72 -8.14
CA LEU A 194 2.44 -30.05 -8.43
C LEU A 194 1.82 -30.69 -9.66
N ALA A 195 0.51 -30.49 -9.83
CA ALA A 195 -0.27 -31.08 -10.90
C ALA A 195 -1.47 -30.19 -11.26
N GLY A 196 -1.80 -30.17 -12.55
CA GLY A 196 -2.89 -29.36 -13.11
C GLY A 196 -2.40 -28.08 -13.77
N THR A 197 -3.30 -27.48 -14.55
CA THR A 197 -3.11 -26.18 -15.22
C THR A 197 -4.37 -25.36 -14.96
N THR A 198 -4.23 -24.08 -14.63
CA THR A 198 -5.37 -23.22 -14.33
C THR A 198 -5.11 -21.76 -14.69
N THR A 199 -6.14 -20.94 -14.61
CA THR A 199 -6.05 -19.49 -14.59
C THR A 199 -6.39 -18.99 -13.19
N ILE A 200 -5.61 -18.05 -12.70
CA ILE A 200 -5.73 -17.52 -11.34
C ILE A 200 -6.04 -16.04 -11.43
N ASN A 201 -7.12 -15.63 -10.78
CA ASN A 201 -7.40 -14.23 -10.54
C ASN A 201 -6.59 -13.74 -9.34
N GLN A 202 -5.61 -12.89 -9.59
CA GLN A 202 -4.77 -12.29 -8.57
C GLN A 202 -5.17 -10.84 -8.25
N ALA A 203 -6.34 -10.37 -8.71
CA ALA A 203 -6.80 -8.99 -8.52
C ALA A 203 -6.83 -8.57 -7.04
N SER A 204 -7.14 -9.50 -6.14
CA SER A 204 -7.15 -9.27 -4.70
C SER A 204 -5.79 -8.88 -4.13
N LEU A 205 -4.70 -9.39 -4.71
CA LEU A 205 -3.34 -9.14 -4.22
C LEU A 205 -2.58 -8.11 -5.09
N THR A 206 -2.73 -8.22 -6.41
CA THR A 206 -1.97 -7.46 -7.42
C THR A 206 -2.73 -6.25 -7.96
N GLY A 207 -4.06 -6.20 -7.80
CA GLY A 207 -4.93 -5.19 -8.38
C GLY A 207 -5.16 -5.31 -9.89
N GLU A 208 -4.65 -6.36 -10.54
CA GLU A 208 -4.86 -6.58 -11.98
C GLU A 208 -6.12 -7.41 -12.25
N ALA A 209 -6.98 -6.93 -13.14
CA ALA A 209 -8.23 -7.62 -13.49
C ALA A 209 -8.03 -8.83 -14.42
N ALA A 210 -6.89 -8.92 -15.11
CA ALA A 210 -6.59 -10.00 -16.05
C ALA A 210 -6.12 -11.26 -15.31
N PRO A 211 -6.75 -12.44 -15.55
CA PRO A 211 -6.29 -13.69 -14.97
C PRO A 211 -4.91 -14.11 -15.50
N VAL A 212 -4.10 -14.72 -14.63
CA VAL A 212 -2.77 -15.25 -14.96
C VAL A 212 -2.86 -16.76 -15.18
N GLU A 213 -2.31 -17.26 -16.29
CA GLU A 213 -2.16 -18.70 -16.51
C GLU A 213 -1.07 -19.28 -15.60
N ALA A 214 -1.35 -20.42 -14.98
CA ALA A 214 -0.45 -21.10 -14.05
C ALA A 214 -0.42 -22.61 -14.31
N GLU A 215 0.78 -23.17 -14.35
CA GLU A 215 1.05 -24.58 -14.61
C GLU A 215 2.00 -25.21 -13.57
N LYS A 216 2.40 -26.45 -13.80
CA LYS A 216 3.24 -27.20 -12.88
C LYS A 216 4.56 -26.44 -12.61
N ASN A 217 4.90 -26.36 -11.32
CA ASN A 217 6.03 -25.62 -10.74
C ASN A 217 5.83 -24.11 -10.59
N ASP A 218 4.71 -23.54 -11.05
CA ASP A 218 4.42 -22.13 -10.80
C ASP A 218 4.01 -21.89 -9.34
N GLN A 219 4.34 -20.70 -8.85
CA GLN A 219 3.94 -20.23 -7.53
C GLN A 219 2.50 -19.72 -7.52
N VAL A 220 1.81 -20.00 -6.43
CA VAL A 220 0.45 -19.49 -6.15
C VAL A 220 0.42 -18.84 -4.78
N TYR A 221 -0.41 -17.82 -4.64
CA TYR A 221 -0.45 -16.97 -3.45
C TYR A 221 -1.78 -17.08 -2.72
N ALA A 222 -1.74 -17.06 -1.40
CA ALA A 222 -2.93 -17.06 -0.54
C ALA A 222 -3.87 -15.89 -0.88
N GLY A 223 -5.19 -16.12 -0.84
CA GLY A 223 -6.21 -15.10 -1.10
C GLY A 223 -6.48 -14.79 -2.59
N THR A 224 -5.76 -15.44 -3.52
CA THR A 224 -6.07 -15.40 -4.96
C THR A 224 -7.14 -16.43 -5.32
N THR A 225 -7.89 -16.23 -6.40
CA THR A 225 -9.02 -17.10 -6.79
C THR A 225 -8.63 -17.99 -7.97
N ASN A 226 -8.81 -19.29 -7.81
CA ASN A 226 -8.68 -20.26 -8.89
C ASN A 226 -9.91 -20.18 -9.82
N LEU A 227 -9.74 -20.02 -11.14
CA LEU A 227 -10.88 -19.81 -12.05
C LEU A 227 -11.29 -21.05 -12.85
N THR A 228 -10.35 -21.78 -13.45
CA THR A 228 -10.67 -22.76 -14.50
C THR A 228 -10.38 -24.21 -14.16
N GLY A 229 -9.14 -24.54 -13.78
CA GLY A 229 -8.67 -25.92 -13.61
C GLY A 229 -8.51 -26.34 -12.15
N GLY A 230 -8.65 -27.64 -11.87
CA GLY A 230 -8.29 -28.21 -10.58
C GLY A 230 -6.78 -28.36 -10.47
N VAL A 231 -6.20 -27.86 -9.37
CA VAL A 231 -4.76 -27.91 -9.13
C VAL A 231 -4.44 -28.51 -7.77
N ASP A 232 -3.36 -29.30 -7.72
CA ASP A 232 -2.78 -29.82 -6.49
C ASP A 232 -1.56 -28.98 -6.15
N VAL A 233 -1.61 -28.29 -5.01
CA VAL A 233 -0.63 -27.30 -4.59
C VAL A 233 0.10 -27.78 -3.35
N ARG A 234 1.43 -27.76 -3.38
CA ARG A 234 2.25 -27.97 -2.19
C ARG A 234 2.39 -26.68 -1.42
N ILE A 235 2.02 -26.68 -0.15
CA ILE A 235 2.12 -25.52 0.73
C ILE A 235 3.59 -25.21 1.00
N THR A 236 3.97 -23.95 0.81
CA THR A 236 5.31 -23.44 1.10
C THR A 236 5.35 -22.49 2.29
N ARG A 237 4.29 -21.70 2.52
CA ARG A 237 4.18 -20.75 3.63
C ARG A 237 2.74 -20.73 4.17
N LEU A 238 2.58 -20.50 5.48
CA LEU A 238 1.30 -20.51 6.19
C LEU A 238 1.15 -19.32 7.14
N GLY A 239 -0.10 -18.92 7.42
CA GLY A 239 -0.42 -17.86 8.39
C GLY A 239 0.28 -16.53 8.08
N THR A 240 0.93 -15.95 9.08
CA THR A 240 1.68 -14.67 8.99
C THR A 240 2.87 -14.72 8.03
N GLU A 241 3.36 -15.91 7.67
CA GLU A 241 4.47 -16.06 6.72
C GLU A 241 4.01 -16.08 5.25
N THR A 242 2.70 -16.23 5.00
CA THR A 242 2.15 -16.06 3.64
C THR A 242 2.36 -14.63 3.15
N THR A 243 2.29 -14.45 1.84
CA THR A 243 2.40 -13.15 1.21
C THR A 243 1.36 -12.20 1.78
N ILE A 244 0.09 -12.60 1.85
CA ILE A 244 -0.97 -11.78 2.45
C ILE A 244 -0.78 -11.57 3.97
N GLY A 245 -0.26 -12.56 4.70
CA GLY A 245 0.04 -12.45 6.13
C GLY A 245 1.16 -11.45 6.44
N LYS A 246 2.22 -11.43 5.62
CA LYS A 246 3.29 -10.42 5.69
C LYS A 246 2.73 -9.03 5.40
N VAL A 247 1.85 -8.92 4.40
CA VAL A 247 1.18 -7.65 4.05
C VAL A 247 0.40 -7.10 5.24
N VAL A 248 -0.42 -7.93 5.91
CA VAL A 248 -1.17 -7.52 7.11
C VAL A 248 -0.23 -7.08 8.23
N THR A 249 0.85 -7.84 8.46
CA THR A 249 1.82 -7.54 9.53
C THR A 249 2.50 -6.19 9.28
N LEU A 250 2.96 -5.95 8.05
CA LEU A 250 3.60 -4.69 7.67
C LEU A 250 2.64 -3.50 7.73
N ILE A 251 1.35 -3.69 7.39
CA ILE A 251 0.34 -2.63 7.56
C ILE A 251 0.13 -2.30 9.04
N ASN A 252 0.04 -3.30 9.90
CA ASN A 252 -0.09 -3.09 11.35
C ASN A 252 1.14 -2.38 11.94
N GLU A 253 2.35 -2.73 11.48
CA GLU A 253 3.57 -2.03 11.85
C GLU A 253 3.59 -0.58 11.34
N ALA A 254 3.07 -0.35 10.12
CA ALA A 254 2.95 0.97 9.53
C ALA A 254 2.02 1.88 10.34
N GLU A 255 0.86 1.37 10.77
CA GLU A 255 -0.10 2.14 11.57
C GLU A 255 0.44 2.54 12.95
N ARG A 256 1.27 1.68 13.56
CA ARG A 256 1.92 1.98 14.85
C ARG A 256 3.03 3.01 14.72
N SER A 257 3.56 3.23 13.51
CA SER A 257 4.60 4.23 13.27
C SER A 257 4.02 5.65 13.32
N LYS A 258 4.63 6.51 14.14
CA LYS A 258 4.26 7.94 14.26
C LYS A 258 5.22 8.81 13.47
N THR A 259 4.70 9.82 12.77
CA THR A 259 5.53 10.74 12.00
C THR A 259 6.12 11.85 12.87
N PRO A 260 7.27 12.44 12.51
CA PRO A 260 7.83 13.59 13.22
C PRO A 260 6.83 14.76 13.32
N ARG A 261 5.99 14.97 12.29
CA ARG A 261 4.93 16.00 12.32
C ARG A 261 3.84 15.66 13.34
N GLN A 262 3.42 14.41 13.40
CA GLN A 262 2.48 13.96 14.43
C GLN A 262 3.05 14.15 15.83
N GLN A 263 4.34 13.86 16.04
CA GLN A 263 5.00 14.12 17.33
C GLN A 263 5.01 15.61 17.71
N ILE A 264 5.23 16.51 16.75
CA ILE A 264 5.15 17.95 16.97
C ILE A 264 3.72 18.35 17.37
N ILE A 265 2.70 17.84 16.67
CA ILE A 265 1.29 18.10 17.01
C ILE A 265 0.98 17.61 18.43
N GLU A 266 1.39 16.39 18.79
CA GLU A 266 1.22 15.83 20.13
C GLU A 266 1.96 16.65 21.20
N GLN A 267 3.15 17.19 20.89
CA GLN A 267 3.93 18.03 21.80
C GLN A 267 3.28 19.40 22.02
N VAL A 268 2.70 19.99 20.98
CA VAL A 268 1.90 21.21 21.06
C VAL A 268 0.63 20.95 21.88
N ALA A 269 -0.06 19.84 21.63
CA ALA A 269 -1.28 19.46 22.34
C ALA A 269 -1.07 19.32 23.86
N LYS A 270 0.11 18.83 24.29
CA LYS A 270 0.47 18.75 25.73
C LYS A 270 0.43 20.11 26.42
N HIS A 271 0.86 21.17 25.74
CA HIS A 271 0.86 22.53 26.30
C HIS A 271 -0.50 23.21 26.13
N TYR A 272 -1.23 22.82 25.08
CA TYR A 272 -2.53 23.38 24.74
C TYR A 272 -3.58 23.22 25.84
N VAL A 273 -3.58 22.11 26.58
CA VAL A 273 -4.50 21.92 27.73
C VAL A 273 -4.36 23.03 28.77
N TRP A 274 -3.13 23.44 29.09
CA TRP A 274 -2.90 24.52 30.05
C TRP A 274 -3.41 25.87 29.56
N ILE A 275 -3.27 26.13 28.27
CA ILE A 275 -3.81 27.35 27.64
C ILE A 275 -5.34 27.34 27.76
N VAL A 276 -5.99 26.22 27.45
CA VAL A 276 -7.45 26.07 27.57
C VAL A 276 -7.94 26.28 29.00
N LEU A 277 -7.27 25.70 30.00
CA LEU A 277 -7.61 25.90 31.40
C LEU A 277 -7.51 27.37 31.81
N MET A 278 -6.43 28.06 31.40
CA MET A 278 -6.25 29.48 31.70
C MET A 278 -7.30 30.35 31.00
N MET A 279 -7.67 30.03 29.75
CA MET A 279 -8.73 30.73 29.03
C MET A 279 -10.10 30.50 29.67
N SER A 280 -10.43 29.27 30.04
CA SER A 280 -11.69 28.94 30.72
C SER A 280 -11.78 29.66 32.07
N LEU A 281 -10.69 29.67 32.84
CA LEU A 281 -10.58 30.42 34.10
C LEU A 281 -10.72 31.93 33.88
N ALA A 282 -10.07 32.48 32.84
CA ALA A 282 -10.19 33.89 32.50
C ALA A 282 -11.63 34.25 32.13
N VAL A 283 -12.32 33.43 31.31
CA VAL A 283 -13.73 33.63 30.97
C VAL A 283 -14.61 33.57 32.21
N TRP A 284 -14.35 32.65 33.14
CA TRP A 284 -15.09 32.56 34.41
C TRP A 284 -14.96 33.83 35.28
N ILE A 285 -13.74 34.36 35.41
CA ILE A 285 -13.44 35.51 36.27
C ILE A 285 -13.88 36.83 35.62
N LEU A 286 -13.65 36.98 34.32
CA LEU A 286 -13.90 38.22 33.57
C LEU A 286 -15.36 38.36 33.11
N SER A 287 -16.10 37.25 33.03
CA SER A 287 -17.53 37.33 32.69
C SER A 287 -18.29 38.09 33.76
N PRO A 288 -19.12 39.09 33.39
CA PRO A 288 -19.98 39.76 34.33
C PRO A 288 -20.82 38.74 35.09
N LYS A 289 -20.78 38.81 36.42
CA LYS A 289 -21.74 38.08 37.26
C LYS A 289 -23.07 38.78 37.04
N GLY A 290 -23.88 38.25 36.13
CA GLY A 290 -25.08 38.94 35.61
C GLY A 290 -26.01 39.44 36.72
N ASP A 291 -26.81 40.45 36.39
CA ASP A 291 -27.74 41.13 37.31
C ASP A 291 -28.97 40.29 37.71
N GLY A 292 -28.93 38.96 37.51
CA GLY A 292 -30.04 38.04 37.78
C GLY A 292 -31.01 37.84 36.62
N ASP A 293 -30.68 38.30 35.39
CA ASP A 293 -31.48 38.00 34.19
C ASP A 293 -31.35 36.51 33.83
N PRO A 294 -32.46 35.73 33.84
CA PRO A 294 -32.45 34.32 33.49
C PRO A 294 -32.06 34.03 32.03
N ASN A 295 -32.03 35.05 31.16
CA ASN A 295 -31.61 34.89 29.76
C ASN A 295 -30.09 34.95 29.57
N THR A 296 -29.32 35.35 30.59
CA THR A 296 -27.85 35.45 30.50
C THR A 296 -27.19 34.19 31.05
N MET A 297 -26.40 33.51 30.21
CA MET A 297 -25.67 32.31 30.59
C MET A 297 -24.72 32.57 31.78
N SER A 298 -24.72 31.65 32.75
CA SER A 298 -23.90 31.78 33.96
C SER A 298 -22.40 31.82 33.61
N PRO A 299 -21.56 32.56 34.36
CA PRO A 299 -20.11 32.59 34.13
C PRO A 299 -19.46 31.21 34.15
N ILE A 300 -19.98 30.29 34.95
CA ILE A 300 -19.46 28.92 35.05
C ILE A 300 -19.88 28.06 33.86
N ALA A 301 -21.12 28.20 33.37
CA ALA A 301 -21.57 27.53 32.14
C ALA A 301 -20.79 28.00 30.91
N LYS A 302 -20.44 29.30 30.83
CA LYS A 302 -19.51 29.82 29.80
C LYS A 302 -18.14 29.16 29.89
N ALA A 303 -17.58 29.05 31.09
CA ALA A 303 -16.29 28.42 31.33
C ALA A 303 -16.29 26.93 30.96
N ILE A 304 -17.36 26.20 31.31
CA ILE A 304 -17.58 24.80 30.93
C ILE A 304 -17.67 24.67 29.40
N SER A 305 -18.43 25.55 28.74
CA SER A 305 -18.56 25.56 27.27
C SER A 305 -17.21 25.78 26.57
N VAL A 306 -16.37 26.66 27.13
CA VAL A 306 -14.99 26.87 26.65
C VAL A 306 -14.14 25.61 26.79
N LEU A 307 -14.20 24.91 27.94
CA LEU A 307 -13.46 23.66 28.12
C LEU A 307 -13.84 22.61 27.07
N VAL A 308 -15.13 22.50 26.75
CA VAL A 308 -15.65 21.50 25.80
C VAL A 308 -15.30 21.84 24.36
N VAL A 309 -15.55 23.07 23.92
CA VAL A 309 -15.40 23.46 22.51
C VAL A 309 -13.94 23.53 22.08
N THR A 310 -13.04 23.85 23.01
CA THR A 310 -11.62 23.95 22.71
C THR A 310 -10.88 22.63 22.77
N CYS A 311 -11.53 21.51 23.09
CA CYS A 311 -10.91 20.19 23.07
C CYS A 311 -10.19 19.92 21.73
N PRO A 312 -8.91 19.50 21.73
CA PRO A 312 -8.10 19.38 20.51
C PRO A 312 -8.39 18.11 19.69
N GLY A 313 -9.58 17.50 19.84
CA GLY A 313 -9.94 16.20 19.24
C GLY A 313 -9.68 16.15 17.73
N ALA A 314 -10.29 17.08 16.98
CA ALA A 314 -10.16 17.13 15.53
C ALA A 314 -8.72 17.37 15.05
N LEU A 315 -7.94 18.15 15.80
CA LEU A 315 -6.54 18.41 15.48
C LEU A 315 -5.69 17.14 15.63
N LEU A 316 -5.93 16.35 16.70
CA LEU A 316 -5.27 15.08 16.92
C LEU A 316 -5.69 14.04 15.86
N LEU A 317 -6.94 14.10 15.40
CA LEU A 317 -7.49 13.21 14.38
C LEU A 317 -7.05 13.55 12.95
N SER A 318 -6.53 14.76 12.73
CA SER A 318 -6.24 15.33 11.40
C SER A 318 -5.27 14.49 10.56
N SER A 319 -4.24 13.91 11.16
CA SER A 319 -3.25 13.08 10.46
C SER A 319 -3.65 11.60 10.40
N PRO A 320 -3.99 10.92 11.51
CA PRO A 320 -4.27 9.49 11.50
C PRO A 320 -5.40 9.10 10.53
N THR A 321 -6.49 9.87 10.49
CA THR A 321 -7.61 9.58 9.57
C THR A 321 -7.23 9.68 8.10
N ALA A 322 -6.45 10.69 7.74
CA ALA A 322 -5.97 10.88 6.38
C ALA A 322 -4.98 9.77 5.99
N MET A 323 -4.14 9.33 6.93
CA MET A 323 -3.19 8.24 6.71
C MET A 323 -3.91 6.92 6.47
N VAL A 324 -4.88 6.51 7.29
CA VAL A 324 -5.57 5.23 7.04
C VAL A 324 -6.36 5.27 5.73
N ALA A 325 -6.96 6.43 5.39
CA ALA A 325 -7.63 6.60 4.10
C ALA A 325 -6.66 6.50 2.92
N ALA A 326 -5.44 7.04 3.06
CA ALA A 326 -4.41 6.93 2.04
C ALA A 326 -3.84 5.52 1.92
N PHE A 327 -3.61 4.82 3.04
CA PHE A 327 -3.18 3.42 3.02
C PHE A 327 -4.21 2.50 2.39
N ALA A 328 -5.50 2.70 2.69
CA ALA A 328 -6.57 1.95 2.03
C ALA A 328 -6.55 2.17 0.49
N ALA A 329 -6.31 3.41 0.03
CA ALA A 329 -6.16 3.70 -1.39
C ALA A 329 -4.90 3.10 -2.01
N ALA A 330 -3.77 3.13 -1.31
CA ALA A 330 -2.50 2.54 -1.76
C ALA A 330 -2.59 1.02 -1.88
N ALA A 331 -3.10 0.35 -0.83
CA ALA A 331 -3.25 -1.10 -0.77
C ALA A 331 -4.17 -1.62 -1.88
N ARG A 332 -5.31 -0.95 -2.12
CA ARG A 332 -6.24 -1.31 -3.21
C ARG A 332 -5.57 -1.30 -4.59
N LEU A 333 -4.56 -0.45 -4.78
CA LEU A 333 -3.85 -0.30 -6.05
C LEU A 333 -2.52 -1.07 -6.09
N GLY A 334 -2.33 -2.02 -5.16
CA GLY A 334 -1.15 -2.87 -5.11
C GLY A 334 0.11 -2.12 -4.68
N VAL A 335 -0.02 -1.04 -3.90
CA VAL A 335 1.12 -0.31 -3.33
C VAL A 335 1.12 -0.44 -1.81
N MET A 336 2.12 -1.14 -1.28
CA MET A 336 2.29 -1.35 0.14
C MET A 336 3.21 -0.30 0.73
N VAL A 337 2.74 0.38 1.78
CA VAL A 337 3.54 1.37 2.51
C VAL A 337 3.76 0.87 3.93
N LYS A 338 5.02 0.76 4.34
CA LYS A 338 5.40 0.20 5.65
C LYS A 338 5.39 1.19 6.79
N SER A 339 5.34 2.49 6.51
CA SER A 339 5.29 3.48 7.57
C SER A 339 4.60 4.76 7.11
N THR A 340 3.91 5.42 8.03
CA THR A 340 3.31 6.74 7.81
C THR A 340 4.37 7.77 7.44
N SER A 341 5.59 7.61 8.01
CA SER A 341 6.73 8.49 7.75
C SER A 341 7.21 8.42 6.30
N THR A 342 7.16 7.24 5.69
CA THR A 342 7.54 7.02 4.29
C THR A 342 6.54 7.71 3.37
N LEU A 343 5.24 7.59 3.63
CA LEU A 343 4.21 8.28 2.84
C LEU A 343 4.31 9.81 2.96
N GLU A 344 4.53 10.33 4.17
CA GLU A 344 4.73 11.77 4.37
C GLU A 344 5.96 12.29 3.63
N THR A 345 7.03 11.50 3.63
CA THR A 345 8.29 11.84 2.96
C THR A 345 8.16 11.79 1.45
N ALA A 346 7.41 10.81 0.92
CA ALA A 346 7.09 10.68 -0.49
C ALA A 346 6.43 11.94 -1.09
N ALA A 347 5.70 12.70 -0.26
CA ALA A 347 5.05 13.95 -0.69
C ALA A 347 6.05 15.05 -1.07
N GLY A 348 7.29 14.96 -0.60
CA GLY A 348 8.36 15.93 -0.83
C GLY A 348 9.41 15.50 -1.84
N ILE A 349 9.27 14.33 -2.46
CA ILE A 349 10.25 13.78 -3.40
C ILE A 349 10.41 14.71 -4.60
N ASP A 350 11.67 15.04 -4.90
CA ASP A 350 12.09 15.84 -6.06
C ASP A 350 13.21 15.18 -6.88
N ALA A 351 13.81 14.10 -6.38
CA ALA A 351 14.76 13.26 -7.10
C ALA A 351 14.32 11.78 -7.07
N VAL A 352 14.31 11.13 -8.23
CA VAL A 352 14.01 9.70 -8.38
C VAL A 352 15.20 9.01 -9.04
N ILE A 353 15.67 7.95 -8.43
CA ILE A 353 16.70 7.06 -8.95
C ILE A 353 16.01 5.75 -9.31
N LEU A 354 16.19 5.31 -10.56
CA LEU A 354 15.68 4.05 -11.07
C LEU A 354 16.87 3.10 -11.28
N ASP A 355 16.79 1.90 -10.71
CA ASP A 355 17.64 0.80 -11.20
C ASP A 355 17.18 0.36 -12.59
N LYS A 356 18.09 -0.22 -13.37
CA LYS A 356 17.76 -0.71 -14.72
C LYS A 356 17.09 -2.07 -14.66
N THR A 357 17.81 -3.08 -14.15
CA THR A 357 17.46 -4.50 -14.32
C THR A 357 16.28 -4.84 -13.40
N GLY A 358 15.24 -5.48 -13.94
CA GLY A 358 14.03 -5.84 -13.18
C GLY A 358 13.13 -4.65 -12.80
N THR A 359 13.65 -3.42 -12.84
CA THR A 359 12.91 -2.19 -12.52
C THR A 359 12.41 -1.49 -13.78
N VAL A 360 13.28 -0.78 -14.52
CA VAL A 360 12.92 -0.15 -15.81
C VAL A 360 12.69 -1.19 -16.89
N THR A 361 13.45 -2.27 -16.84
CA THR A 361 13.34 -3.41 -17.73
C THR A 361 12.59 -4.55 -17.05
N THR A 362 12.16 -5.53 -17.84
CA THR A 362 11.38 -6.67 -17.37
C THR A 362 12.19 -7.72 -16.61
N GLY A 363 13.53 -7.66 -16.67
CA GLY A 363 14.42 -8.70 -16.16
C GLY A 363 14.42 -9.97 -17.03
N ARG A 364 13.67 -9.97 -18.14
CA ARG A 364 13.56 -11.08 -19.09
C ARG A 364 14.27 -10.67 -20.38
N PHE A 365 15.27 -11.47 -20.75
CA PHE A 365 15.97 -11.28 -22.02
C PHE A 365 15.08 -11.73 -23.17
N ALA A 366 15.12 -10.97 -24.25
CA ALA A 366 14.48 -11.33 -25.51
C ALA A 366 15.50 -11.15 -26.64
N VAL A 367 15.36 -11.96 -27.70
CA VAL A 367 16.14 -11.79 -28.92
C VAL A 367 15.67 -10.51 -29.61
N SER A 368 16.53 -9.49 -29.65
CA SER A 368 16.26 -8.22 -30.32
C SER A 368 16.73 -8.26 -31.77
N ARG A 369 17.85 -8.93 -32.03
CA ARG A 369 18.51 -8.90 -33.32
C ARG A 369 19.20 -10.21 -33.64
N LEU A 370 18.98 -10.73 -34.84
CA LEU A 370 19.80 -11.77 -35.45
C LEU A 370 20.83 -11.10 -36.35
N ALA A 371 22.11 -11.38 -36.12
CA ALA A 371 23.22 -10.84 -36.90
C ALA A 371 23.99 -11.98 -37.57
N PRO A 372 23.46 -12.57 -38.66
CA PRO A 372 24.12 -13.66 -39.37
C PRO A 372 25.40 -13.20 -40.07
N ALA A 373 26.41 -14.07 -40.12
CA ALA A 373 27.62 -13.84 -40.90
C ALA A 373 27.31 -13.71 -42.39
N GLU A 374 28.26 -13.19 -43.18
CA GLU A 374 28.05 -13.02 -44.62
C GLU A 374 27.77 -14.38 -45.30
N GLY A 375 26.68 -14.47 -46.05
CA GLY A 375 26.25 -15.73 -46.69
C GLY A 375 25.44 -16.69 -45.81
N VAL A 376 25.12 -16.31 -44.57
CA VAL A 376 24.29 -17.13 -43.65
C VAL A 376 22.87 -16.56 -43.54
N GLU A 377 21.86 -17.44 -43.62
CA GLU A 377 20.49 -17.03 -43.36
C GLU A 377 20.20 -16.89 -41.86
N GLY A 378 19.39 -15.90 -41.49
CA GLY A 378 19.02 -15.68 -40.08
C GLY A 378 18.29 -16.88 -39.45
N ALA A 379 17.52 -17.63 -40.25
CA ALA A 379 16.84 -18.85 -39.79
C ALA A 379 17.84 -19.95 -39.42
N ALA A 380 18.88 -20.17 -40.26
CA ALA A 380 19.94 -21.14 -40.00
C ALA A 380 20.76 -20.78 -38.75
N LEU A 381 21.05 -19.48 -38.55
CA LEU A 381 21.69 -19.00 -37.32
C LEU A 381 20.82 -19.31 -36.08
N LEU A 382 19.52 -18.99 -36.13
CA LEU A 382 18.61 -19.19 -35.00
C LEU A 382 18.38 -20.68 -34.71
N GLU A 383 18.30 -21.52 -35.74
CA GLU A 383 18.21 -22.98 -35.60
C GLU A 383 19.45 -23.56 -34.91
N ALA A 384 20.64 -23.18 -35.37
CA ALA A 384 21.90 -23.61 -34.76
C ALA A 384 22.03 -23.12 -33.31
N ALA A 385 21.68 -21.85 -33.05
CA ALA A 385 21.67 -21.28 -31.69
C ALA A 385 20.73 -22.06 -30.77
N ALA A 386 19.48 -22.28 -31.19
CA ALA A 386 18.48 -22.98 -30.38
C ALA A 386 18.83 -24.47 -30.18
N THR A 387 19.47 -25.11 -31.16
CA THR A 387 19.94 -26.50 -31.07
C THR A 387 21.00 -26.67 -29.98
N VAL A 388 21.87 -25.68 -29.80
CA VAL A 388 22.88 -25.68 -28.74
C VAL A 388 22.28 -25.29 -27.40
N GLU A 389 21.47 -24.24 -27.39
CA GLU A 389 20.99 -23.59 -26.16
C GLU A 389 19.82 -24.35 -25.50
N GLN A 390 19.15 -25.28 -26.20
CA GLN A 390 18.08 -26.11 -25.60
C GLN A 390 18.55 -26.99 -24.42
N HIS A 391 19.87 -27.17 -24.25
CA HIS A 391 20.45 -27.94 -23.15
C HIS A 391 20.89 -27.08 -21.96
N SER A 392 20.83 -25.74 -22.05
CA SER A 392 21.18 -24.83 -20.96
C SER A 392 19.95 -24.26 -20.27
N ASN A 393 20.03 -24.14 -18.95
CA ASN A 393 19.03 -23.44 -18.15
C ASN A 393 19.31 -21.94 -18.02
N HIS A 394 20.30 -21.41 -18.74
CA HIS A 394 20.64 -19.99 -18.68
C HIS A 394 19.49 -19.12 -19.24
N PRO A 395 19.16 -17.96 -18.63
CA PRO A 395 18.09 -17.08 -19.11
C PRO A 395 18.24 -16.63 -20.57
N LEU A 396 19.48 -16.48 -21.05
CA LEU A 396 19.78 -16.18 -22.45
C LEU A 396 19.44 -17.35 -23.39
N ALA A 397 19.73 -18.59 -22.94
CA ALA A 397 19.43 -19.81 -23.68
C ALA A 397 17.92 -19.98 -23.87
N GLN A 398 17.16 -19.79 -22.79
CA GLN A 398 15.70 -19.83 -22.79
C GLN A 398 15.11 -18.82 -23.77
N ALA A 399 15.61 -17.57 -23.78
CA ALA A 399 15.16 -16.54 -24.70
C ALA A 399 15.41 -16.89 -26.18
N ILE A 400 16.52 -17.55 -26.50
CA ILE A 400 16.84 -18.03 -27.86
C ILE A 400 15.86 -19.15 -28.25
N VAL A 401 15.65 -20.13 -27.39
CA VAL A 401 14.75 -21.28 -27.63
C VAL A 401 13.30 -20.83 -27.76
N GLU A 402 12.83 -19.91 -26.92
CA GLU A 402 11.50 -19.30 -27.04
C GLU A 402 11.33 -18.55 -28.36
N THR A 403 12.34 -17.80 -28.78
CA THR A 403 12.32 -17.08 -30.06
C THR A 403 12.26 -18.07 -31.23
N ALA A 404 13.03 -19.16 -31.20
CA ALA A 404 12.98 -20.21 -32.21
C ALA A 404 11.59 -20.87 -32.27
N ARG A 405 11.00 -21.19 -31.11
CA ARG A 405 9.64 -21.73 -31.01
C ARG A 405 8.59 -20.77 -31.58
N ALA A 406 8.68 -19.47 -31.25
CA ALA A 406 7.79 -18.44 -31.78
C ALA A 406 7.94 -18.26 -33.31
N ALA A 407 9.15 -18.40 -33.82
CA ALA A 407 9.47 -18.40 -35.26
C ALA A 407 9.12 -19.72 -35.98
N ARG A 408 8.61 -20.74 -35.26
CA ARG A 408 8.33 -22.09 -35.76
C ARG A 408 9.55 -22.80 -36.34
N ILE A 409 10.73 -22.52 -35.78
CA ILE A 409 11.98 -23.21 -36.09
C ILE A 409 12.13 -24.36 -35.08
N THR A 410 12.29 -25.58 -35.59
CA THR A 410 12.47 -26.76 -34.76
C THR A 410 13.96 -26.96 -34.51
N PRO A 411 14.44 -26.91 -33.24
CA PRO A 411 15.82 -27.24 -32.93
C PRO A 411 16.13 -28.68 -33.34
N ALA A 412 17.33 -28.93 -33.83
CA ALA A 412 17.74 -30.29 -34.17
C ALA A 412 17.95 -31.13 -32.90
N THR A 413 17.73 -32.44 -33.02
CA THR A 413 18.01 -33.38 -31.92
C THR A 413 19.51 -33.58 -31.79
N SER A 414 20.13 -33.08 -30.73
CA SER A 414 21.55 -33.30 -30.45
C SER A 414 21.74 -34.05 -29.12
N GLN A 415 22.74 -34.94 -29.10
CA GLN A 415 23.17 -35.71 -27.93
C GLN A 415 24.56 -35.20 -27.48
N HIS A 416 24.85 -35.31 -26.19
CA HIS A 416 26.13 -34.88 -25.58
C HIS A 416 26.38 -33.36 -25.64
N ALA A 417 25.59 -32.60 -24.89
CA ALA A 417 25.89 -31.20 -24.59
C ALA A 417 26.95 -31.09 -23.48
N GLU A 418 27.95 -30.24 -23.70
CA GLU A 418 28.93 -29.85 -22.68
C GLU A 418 28.86 -28.34 -22.47
N GLU A 419 28.59 -27.94 -21.22
CA GLU A 419 28.50 -26.54 -20.82
C GLU A 419 29.83 -26.09 -20.19
N PHE A 420 30.44 -25.06 -20.77
CA PHE A 420 31.65 -24.42 -20.28
C PHE A 420 31.27 -23.18 -19.48
N HIS A 421 31.40 -23.28 -18.16
CA HIS A 421 30.96 -22.23 -17.25
C HIS A 421 31.57 -20.86 -17.59
N GLY A 422 30.70 -19.86 -17.78
CA GLY A 422 31.11 -18.50 -18.11
C GLY A 422 31.61 -18.27 -19.54
N LEU A 423 31.57 -19.29 -20.40
CA LEU A 423 32.04 -19.24 -21.79
C LEU A 423 30.92 -19.54 -22.79
N GLY A 424 30.29 -20.71 -22.71
CA GLY A 424 29.27 -21.15 -23.67
C GLY A 424 28.96 -22.65 -23.60
N VAL A 425 28.20 -23.15 -24.57
CA VAL A 425 27.80 -24.55 -24.71
C VAL A 425 28.32 -25.10 -26.03
N ARG A 426 28.72 -26.37 -26.04
CA ARG A 426 28.99 -27.14 -27.27
C ARG A 426 28.12 -28.37 -27.33
N VAL A 427 27.70 -28.74 -28.54
CA VAL A 427 27.01 -29.99 -28.85
C VAL A 427 27.57 -30.60 -30.13
N ALA A 428 27.54 -31.92 -30.24
CA ALA A 428 27.85 -32.58 -31.50
C ALA A 428 26.80 -32.21 -32.56
N SER A 429 27.26 -32.01 -33.81
CA SER A 429 26.39 -31.69 -34.94
C SER A 429 25.45 -32.86 -35.22
N PRO A 430 24.18 -32.59 -35.60
CA PRO A 430 23.24 -33.64 -35.97
C PRO A 430 23.73 -34.51 -37.15
N ASP A 431 24.53 -33.92 -38.04
CA ASP A 431 24.96 -34.55 -39.29
C ASP A 431 26.29 -35.33 -39.17
N ASP A 432 27.17 -34.93 -38.25
CA ASP A 432 28.48 -35.56 -38.03
C ASP A 432 28.88 -35.50 -36.54
N PRO A 433 29.05 -36.67 -35.86
CA PRO A 433 29.51 -36.73 -34.47
C PRO A 433 30.88 -36.10 -34.22
N ASN A 434 31.72 -35.93 -35.24
CA ASN A 434 33.04 -35.29 -35.12
C ASN A 434 33.01 -33.77 -35.35
N ARG A 435 31.88 -33.21 -35.76
CA ARG A 435 31.69 -31.77 -35.95
C ARG A 435 30.91 -31.21 -34.76
N PHE A 436 31.32 -30.06 -34.22
CA PHE A 436 30.66 -29.45 -33.06
C PHE A 436 30.00 -28.13 -33.44
N VAL A 437 28.81 -27.91 -32.90
CA VAL A 437 28.14 -26.60 -32.89
C VAL A 437 28.38 -25.97 -31.53
N CYS A 438 28.91 -24.75 -31.52
CA CYS A 438 29.26 -24.02 -30.30
C CYS A 438 28.50 -22.69 -30.25
N ALA A 439 27.89 -22.38 -29.11
CA ALA A 439 27.24 -21.10 -28.84
C ALA A 439 27.82 -20.48 -27.57
N GLY A 440 28.22 -19.21 -27.61
CA GLY A 440 28.81 -18.57 -26.43
C GLY A 440 29.42 -17.20 -26.66
N ARG A 441 30.31 -16.80 -25.76
CA ARG A 441 31.01 -15.50 -25.81
C ARG A 441 31.97 -15.44 -27.00
N ALA A 442 32.04 -14.26 -27.64
CA ALA A 442 32.91 -13.98 -28.78
C ALA A 442 34.37 -14.43 -28.55
N LYS A 443 34.97 -14.03 -27.42
CA LYS A 443 36.36 -14.35 -27.08
C LYS A 443 36.63 -15.86 -27.06
N TRP A 444 35.72 -16.64 -26.48
CA TRP A 444 35.88 -18.10 -26.38
C TRP A 444 35.90 -18.76 -27.76
N LEU A 445 35.04 -18.31 -28.65
CA LEU A 445 34.93 -18.86 -30.00
C LEU A 445 36.12 -18.46 -30.88
N VAL A 446 36.66 -17.25 -30.69
CA VAL A 446 37.91 -16.82 -31.34
C VAL A 446 39.11 -17.62 -30.83
N ASP A 447 39.15 -17.96 -29.53
CA ASP A 447 40.19 -18.81 -28.95
C ASP A 447 40.09 -20.25 -29.50
N LEU A 448 38.87 -20.75 -29.77
CA LEU A 448 38.67 -22.05 -30.44
C LEU A 448 39.11 -22.01 -31.92
N ILE A 449 38.72 -20.96 -32.66
CA ILE A 449 38.98 -20.84 -34.09
C ILE A 449 39.48 -19.42 -34.41
N PRO A 450 40.81 -19.19 -34.36
CA PRO A 450 41.37 -17.85 -34.58
C PRO A 450 41.03 -17.24 -35.95
N GLY A 451 40.72 -18.08 -36.95
CA GLY A 451 40.35 -17.65 -38.30
C GLY A 451 39.02 -16.88 -38.39
N VAL A 452 38.16 -16.93 -37.37
CA VAL A 452 36.85 -16.24 -37.39
C VAL A 452 36.88 -14.84 -36.77
N ALA A 453 38.03 -14.38 -36.27
CA ALA A 453 38.14 -13.14 -35.50
C ALA A 453 37.60 -11.89 -36.24
N GLU A 454 37.92 -11.75 -37.53
CA GLU A 454 37.49 -10.62 -38.36
C GLU A 454 35.96 -10.64 -38.58
N GLN A 455 35.40 -11.82 -38.80
CA GLN A 455 33.95 -11.99 -38.96
C GLN A 455 33.22 -11.70 -37.64
N VAL A 456 33.72 -12.22 -36.52
CA VAL A 456 33.17 -11.95 -35.18
C VAL A 456 33.14 -10.45 -34.90
N GLN A 457 34.23 -9.73 -35.21
CA GLN A 457 34.29 -8.28 -35.00
C GLN A 457 33.29 -7.51 -35.87
N ALA A 458 33.14 -7.89 -37.15
CA ALA A 458 32.14 -7.29 -38.04
C ALA A 458 30.70 -7.55 -37.56
N VAL A 459 30.46 -8.71 -36.94
CA VAL A 459 29.15 -9.05 -36.38
C VAL A 459 28.90 -8.35 -35.05
N GLU A 460 29.89 -8.23 -34.17
CA GLU A 460 29.78 -7.51 -32.88
C GLU A 460 29.33 -6.06 -33.08
N GLN A 461 29.83 -5.37 -34.12
CA GLN A 461 29.40 -4.00 -34.45
C GLN A 461 27.89 -3.92 -34.76
N ARG A 462 27.29 -4.99 -35.29
CA ARG A 462 25.86 -5.02 -35.63
C ARG A 462 24.96 -5.34 -34.43
N ILE A 463 25.52 -5.80 -33.31
CA ILE A 463 24.81 -6.08 -32.05
C ILE A 463 25.33 -5.21 -30.91
N GLU A 464 25.88 -4.04 -31.23
CA GLU A 464 26.47 -3.14 -30.24
C GLU A 464 25.50 -2.79 -29.11
N GLY A 465 25.96 -2.93 -27.86
CA GLY A 465 25.13 -2.71 -26.67
C GLY A 465 24.04 -3.77 -26.46
N MET A 466 24.14 -4.94 -27.09
CA MET A 466 23.35 -6.13 -26.77
C MET A 466 24.25 -7.19 -26.17
N THR A 467 23.66 -8.15 -25.47
CA THR A 467 24.37 -9.36 -25.06
C THR A 467 24.41 -10.31 -26.25
N GLY A 468 25.58 -10.46 -26.87
CA GLY A 468 25.80 -11.33 -28.03
C GLY A 468 26.08 -12.78 -27.64
N VAL A 469 25.29 -13.71 -28.18
CA VAL A 469 25.60 -15.14 -28.21
C VAL A 469 26.05 -15.48 -29.63
N HIS A 470 27.35 -15.72 -29.79
CA HIS A 470 27.98 -16.04 -31.06
C HIS A 470 27.85 -17.54 -31.33
N VAL A 471 27.68 -17.93 -32.60
CA VAL A 471 27.46 -19.33 -32.99
C VAL A 471 28.44 -19.75 -34.08
N ILE A 472 29.06 -20.91 -33.89
CA ILE A 472 29.93 -21.59 -34.85
C ILE A 472 29.41 -23.00 -35.09
N ASP A 473 29.49 -23.48 -36.33
CA ASP A 473 29.22 -24.87 -36.70
C ASP A 473 30.42 -25.47 -37.46
N GLY A 474 31.18 -26.34 -36.80
CA GLY A 474 32.49 -26.80 -37.25
C GLY A 474 33.48 -25.65 -37.32
N ASP A 475 34.02 -25.37 -38.51
CA ASP A 475 34.95 -24.25 -38.75
C ASP A 475 34.25 -22.98 -39.28
N HIS A 476 32.92 -23.03 -39.43
CA HIS A 476 32.15 -21.95 -40.04
C HIS A 476 31.45 -21.11 -38.98
N TYR A 477 31.76 -19.82 -38.95
CA TYR A 477 31.05 -18.86 -38.11
C TYR A 477 29.69 -18.50 -38.72
N LEU A 478 28.61 -18.71 -37.96
CA LEU A 478 27.24 -18.49 -38.42
C LEU A 478 26.72 -17.08 -38.13
N GLY A 479 27.27 -16.41 -37.11
CA GLY A 479 26.84 -15.08 -36.68
C GLY A 479 26.61 -14.98 -35.18
N ALA A 480 25.81 -14.00 -34.77
CA ALA A 480 25.47 -13.79 -33.37
C ALA A 480 23.99 -13.46 -33.17
N VAL A 481 23.44 -13.95 -32.07
CA VAL A 481 22.12 -13.58 -31.56
C VAL A 481 22.31 -12.49 -30.52
N GLY A 482 21.79 -11.29 -30.81
CA GLY A 482 21.78 -10.15 -29.92
C GLY A 482 20.55 -10.18 -29.01
N LEU A 483 20.79 -10.35 -27.71
CA LEU A 483 19.76 -10.34 -26.68
C LEU A 483 19.77 -9.02 -25.92
N GLU A 484 18.58 -8.55 -25.55
CA GLU A 484 18.40 -7.40 -24.69
C GLU A 484 17.34 -7.65 -23.63
N ASP A 485 17.46 -6.98 -22.49
CA ASP A 485 16.41 -6.95 -21.49
C ASP A 485 15.35 -5.92 -21.91
N LYS A 486 14.12 -6.38 -22.11
CA LYS A 486 13.05 -5.57 -22.67
C LYS A 486 12.66 -4.44 -21.71
N VAL A 487 12.64 -3.20 -22.20
CA VAL A 487 12.10 -2.06 -21.44
C VAL A 487 10.60 -2.25 -21.22
N ARG A 488 10.12 -1.98 -19.99
CA ARG A 488 8.69 -2.06 -19.68
C ARG A 488 7.91 -1.05 -20.51
N SER A 489 6.79 -1.49 -21.09
CA SER A 489 5.99 -0.69 -22.04
C SER A 489 5.52 0.65 -21.47
N ARG A 490 5.29 0.74 -20.16
CA ARG A 490 4.84 1.96 -19.46
C ARG A 490 5.95 2.77 -18.79
N ALA A 491 7.22 2.34 -18.86
CA ALA A 491 8.31 3.01 -18.15
C ALA A 491 8.50 4.47 -18.59
N ALA A 492 8.48 4.74 -19.89
CA ALA A 492 8.62 6.09 -20.43
C ALA A 492 7.46 7.02 -19.98
N HIS A 493 6.23 6.50 -19.97
CA HIS A 493 5.06 7.24 -19.50
C HIS A 493 5.13 7.54 -18.00
N ALA A 494 5.59 6.57 -17.19
CA ALA A 494 5.78 6.77 -15.76
C ALA A 494 6.82 7.87 -15.48
N VAL A 495 7.96 7.87 -16.19
CA VAL A 495 8.99 8.92 -16.08
C VAL A 495 8.44 10.29 -16.44
N ALA A 496 7.70 10.39 -17.56
CA ALA A 496 7.05 11.64 -17.97
C ALA A 496 6.06 12.15 -16.90
N THR A 497 5.21 11.26 -16.38
CA THR A 497 4.23 11.63 -15.34
C THR A 497 4.92 12.07 -14.05
N MET A 498 6.02 11.42 -13.64
CA MET A 498 6.80 11.86 -12.47
C MET A 498 7.40 13.26 -12.69
N ARG A 499 7.86 13.56 -13.91
CA ARG A 499 8.36 14.90 -14.28
C ARG A 499 7.25 15.95 -14.26
N ASP A 500 6.05 15.62 -14.73
CA ASP A 500 4.88 16.52 -14.67
C ASP A 500 4.43 16.77 -13.22
N LEU A 501 4.64 15.78 -12.35
CA LEU A 501 4.53 15.94 -10.92
C LEU A 501 5.72 16.70 -10.33
N GLY A 502 6.61 17.32 -11.09
CA GLY A 502 7.68 18.18 -10.56
C GLY A 502 8.81 17.44 -9.85
N VAL A 503 9.01 16.14 -10.15
CA VAL A 503 10.31 15.49 -9.93
C VAL A 503 11.30 16.13 -10.90
N ARG A 504 12.38 16.72 -10.37
CA ARG A 504 13.32 17.56 -11.14
C ARG A 504 14.59 16.83 -11.55
N TRP A 505 14.83 15.67 -10.97
CA TRP A 505 16.01 14.87 -11.21
C TRP A 505 15.56 13.42 -11.30
N ILE A 506 15.66 12.82 -12.49
CA ILE A 506 15.37 11.41 -12.71
C ILE A 506 16.63 10.76 -13.28
N GLY A 507 17.21 9.84 -12.52
CA GLY A 507 18.44 9.14 -12.89
C GLY A 507 18.22 7.65 -13.11
N LEU A 508 18.96 7.07 -14.04
CA LEU A 508 19.11 5.62 -14.22
C LEU A 508 20.49 5.22 -13.69
N LEU A 509 20.54 4.31 -12.71
CA LEU A 509 21.78 3.70 -12.23
C LEU A 509 21.84 2.23 -12.67
N THR A 510 22.97 1.77 -13.16
CA THR A 510 23.13 0.36 -13.55
C THR A 510 24.59 -0.09 -13.51
N GLY A 511 24.80 -1.39 -13.26
CA GLY A 511 26.11 -2.04 -13.42
C GLY A 511 26.43 -2.42 -14.87
N ASP A 512 25.50 -2.20 -15.81
CA ASP A 512 25.72 -2.48 -17.22
C ASP A 512 26.64 -1.46 -17.88
N ARG A 513 27.22 -1.85 -19.03
CA ARG A 513 28.04 -0.96 -19.86
C ARG A 513 27.29 0.29 -20.31
N LEU A 514 28.00 1.39 -20.47
CA LEU A 514 27.43 2.70 -20.84
C LEU A 514 26.57 2.64 -22.12
N ALA A 515 26.94 1.84 -23.12
CA ALA A 515 26.17 1.70 -24.36
C ALA A 515 24.75 1.14 -24.11
N VAL A 516 24.62 0.16 -23.19
CA VAL A 516 23.34 -0.45 -22.82
C VAL A 516 22.51 0.54 -22.00
N ALA A 517 23.14 1.14 -20.97
CA ALA A 517 22.52 2.11 -20.08
C ALA A 517 21.99 3.33 -20.86
N SER A 518 22.78 3.85 -21.79
CA SER A 518 22.43 5.00 -22.64
C SER A 518 21.18 4.73 -23.47
N ARG A 519 21.09 3.53 -24.07
CA ARG A 519 19.93 3.14 -24.88
C ARG A 519 18.66 3.05 -24.04
N VAL A 520 18.72 2.38 -22.88
CA VAL A 520 17.57 2.26 -21.98
C VAL A 520 17.16 3.63 -21.43
N GLY A 521 18.12 4.42 -20.96
CA GLY A 521 17.87 5.75 -20.43
C GLY A 521 17.28 6.72 -21.46
N GLN A 522 17.71 6.65 -22.72
CA GLN A 522 17.10 7.41 -23.82
C GLN A 522 15.69 6.92 -24.13
N ALA A 523 15.44 5.61 -24.12
CA ALA A 523 14.12 5.04 -24.39
C ALA A 523 13.06 5.48 -23.37
N VAL A 524 13.45 5.69 -22.11
CA VAL A 524 12.55 6.20 -21.05
C VAL A 524 12.69 7.70 -20.78
N ASN A 525 13.65 8.36 -21.44
CA ASN A 525 13.91 9.80 -21.34
C ASN A 525 14.28 10.28 -19.91
N VAL A 526 15.21 9.60 -19.24
CA VAL A 526 15.80 10.05 -17.96
C VAL A 526 16.74 11.26 -18.15
N ASP A 527 16.96 12.02 -17.08
CA ASP A 527 17.84 13.21 -17.09
C ASP A 527 19.32 12.83 -16.93
N HIS A 528 19.59 11.77 -16.18
CA HIS A 528 20.94 11.32 -15.82
C HIS A 528 21.09 9.81 -15.99
N ILE A 529 22.25 9.37 -16.46
CA ILE A 529 22.58 7.96 -16.66
C ILE A 529 23.95 7.74 -16.07
N GLU A 530 24.03 6.87 -15.07
CA GLU A 530 25.29 6.36 -14.56
C GLU A 530 25.33 4.85 -14.81
N ALA A 531 26.42 4.42 -15.43
CA ALA A 531 26.63 3.06 -15.90
C ALA A 531 27.86 2.45 -15.21
N GLU A 532 28.00 1.15 -15.31
CA GLU A 532 29.12 0.40 -14.71
C GLU A 532 29.26 0.64 -13.20
N CYS A 533 28.15 0.97 -12.53
CA CYS A 533 28.14 1.31 -11.11
C CYS A 533 28.16 0.08 -10.22
N HIS A 534 29.06 0.09 -9.23
CA HIS A 534 29.03 -0.86 -8.13
C HIS A 534 27.95 -0.49 -7.08
N PRO A 535 27.45 -1.44 -6.25
CA PRO A 535 26.46 -1.16 -5.22
C PRO A 535 26.86 -0.01 -4.26
N GLU A 536 28.14 0.10 -3.91
CA GLU A 536 28.68 1.16 -3.05
C GLU A 536 28.59 2.54 -3.72
N GLU A 537 28.79 2.60 -5.04
CA GLU A 537 28.71 3.83 -5.83
C GLU A 537 27.25 4.29 -5.96
N LYS A 538 26.32 3.36 -6.16
CA LYS A 538 24.88 3.69 -6.12
C LYS A 538 24.49 4.33 -4.80
N HIS A 539 24.96 3.75 -3.69
CA HIS A 539 24.73 4.30 -2.35
C HIS A 539 25.36 5.69 -2.18
N ALA A 540 26.59 5.90 -2.67
CA ALA A 540 27.26 7.20 -2.61
C ALA A 540 26.48 8.29 -3.38
N ILE A 541 25.92 7.95 -4.55
CA ILE A 541 25.09 8.88 -5.35
C ILE A 541 23.80 9.23 -4.59
N VAL A 542 23.13 8.26 -3.97
CA VAL A 542 21.96 8.51 -3.11
C VAL A 542 22.32 9.51 -2.02
N MET A 543 23.41 9.26 -1.30
CA MET A 543 23.87 10.13 -0.21
C MET A 543 24.25 11.54 -0.70
N GLN A 544 24.91 11.66 -1.84
CA GLN A 544 25.27 12.94 -2.44
C GLN A 544 24.02 13.78 -2.76
N LEU A 545 23.00 13.16 -3.35
CA LEU A 545 21.74 13.85 -3.66
C LEU A 545 21.02 14.27 -2.38
N THR A 546 20.94 13.39 -1.38
CA THR A 546 20.35 13.72 -0.07
C THR A 546 21.09 14.86 0.62
N GLN A 547 22.43 14.84 0.61
CA GLN A 547 23.27 15.91 1.18
C GLN A 547 23.14 17.25 0.42
N SER A 548 22.81 17.21 -0.88
CA SER A 548 22.51 18.41 -1.66
C SER A 548 21.16 19.06 -1.33
N GLY A 549 20.40 18.47 -0.39
CA GLY A 549 19.11 18.97 0.07
C GLY A 549 17.92 18.44 -0.73
N ARG A 550 18.14 17.48 -1.63
CA ARG A 550 17.06 16.80 -2.36
C ARG A 550 16.43 15.72 -1.48
N ARG A 551 15.17 15.41 -1.76
CA ARG A 551 14.42 14.28 -1.20
C ARG A 551 14.42 13.17 -2.24
N VAL A 552 15.15 12.09 -1.92
CA VAL A 552 15.52 11.05 -2.89
C VAL A 552 14.65 9.82 -2.75
N MET A 553 14.05 9.40 -3.85
CA MET A 553 13.40 8.10 -3.98
C MET A 553 14.31 7.16 -4.77
N MET A 554 14.64 6.00 -4.21
CA MET A 554 15.35 4.93 -4.92
C MET A 554 14.35 3.82 -5.27
N VAL A 555 14.36 3.35 -6.51
CA VAL A 555 13.51 2.26 -6.98
C VAL A 555 14.38 1.13 -7.49
N GLY A 556 14.17 -0.09 -7.00
CA GLY A 556 14.95 -1.26 -7.39
C GLY A 556 14.22 -2.57 -7.16
N ASP A 557 14.76 -3.67 -7.68
CA ASP A 557 14.31 -5.03 -7.37
C ASP A 557 14.82 -5.53 -6.00
N GLY A 558 15.77 -4.78 -5.43
CA GLY A 558 16.39 -4.92 -4.11
C GLY A 558 17.24 -6.16 -3.89
N ILE A 559 17.59 -6.92 -4.94
CA ILE A 559 18.59 -8.00 -4.85
C ILE A 559 19.99 -7.40 -4.69
N ASN A 560 20.30 -6.40 -5.53
CA ASN A 560 21.59 -5.73 -5.57
C ASN A 560 21.57 -4.34 -4.92
N ASP A 561 20.38 -3.80 -4.66
CA ASP A 561 20.18 -2.39 -4.30
C ASP A 561 19.70 -2.16 -2.86
N GLY A 562 19.63 -3.21 -2.03
CA GLY A 562 19.16 -3.13 -0.64
C GLY A 562 19.77 -1.97 0.18
N PRO A 563 21.11 -1.79 0.21
CA PRO A 563 21.75 -0.68 0.91
C PRO A 563 21.37 0.71 0.37
N SER A 564 21.18 0.85 -0.95
CA SER A 564 20.77 2.11 -1.59
C SER A 564 19.30 2.41 -1.34
N LEU A 565 18.43 1.39 -1.34
CA LEU A 565 17.02 1.49 -0.99
C LEU A 565 16.82 1.95 0.46
N ALA A 566 17.60 1.41 1.40
CA ALA A 566 17.52 1.77 2.81
C ALA A 566 18.10 3.18 3.11
N ALA A 567 19.05 3.65 2.29
CA ALA A 567 19.68 4.96 2.47
C ALA A 567 18.88 6.12 1.86
N ALA A 568 18.00 5.83 0.90
CA ALA A 568 17.12 6.82 0.30
C ALA A 568 16.07 7.31 1.30
N ASP A 569 15.58 8.54 1.12
CA ASP A 569 14.46 9.06 1.91
C ASP A 569 13.20 8.19 1.72
N VAL A 570 13.03 7.64 0.52
CA VAL A 570 12.01 6.63 0.19
C VAL A 570 12.62 5.54 -0.68
N GLY A 571 12.88 4.37 -0.12
CA GLY A 571 13.16 3.16 -0.90
C GLY A 571 11.85 2.52 -1.39
N VAL A 572 11.80 2.17 -2.68
CA VAL A 572 10.70 1.44 -3.32
C VAL A 572 11.21 0.12 -3.90
N ALA A 573 10.67 -0.99 -3.45
CA ALA A 573 10.95 -2.31 -4.01
C ALA A 573 9.90 -2.68 -5.08
N MET A 574 10.36 -3.23 -6.21
CA MET A 574 9.53 -3.73 -7.31
C MET A 574 9.15 -5.20 -7.09
N GLY A 575 7.85 -5.52 -7.20
CA GLY A 575 7.30 -6.87 -7.24
C GLY A 575 7.43 -7.68 -5.94
N LEU A 576 6.45 -8.54 -5.65
CA LEU A 576 6.58 -9.60 -4.62
C LEU A 576 7.57 -10.71 -5.02
N GLY A 577 7.97 -10.75 -6.30
CA GLY A 577 9.05 -11.59 -6.80
C GLY A 577 10.46 -11.07 -6.47
N GLY A 578 10.57 -9.83 -5.96
CA GLY A 578 11.79 -9.34 -5.34
C GLY A 578 12.10 -10.15 -4.09
N THR A 579 13.37 -10.52 -3.91
CA THR A 579 13.82 -11.33 -2.76
C THR A 579 13.29 -10.77 -1.43
N ASP A 580 13.03 -11.63 -0.43
CA ASP A 580 12.58 -11.22 0.91
C ASP A 580 13.43 -10.08 1.53
N ILE A 581 14.69 -9.95 1.08
CA ILE A 581 15.63 -8.89 1.45
C ILE A 581 15.22 -7.51 0.90
N ALA A 582 14.79 -7.46 -0.36
CA ALA A 582 14.32 -6.24 -1.04
C ALA A 582 13.06 -5.67 -0.40
N ALA A 583 12.08 -6.56 -0.23
CA ALA A 583 10.82 -6.24 0.41
C ALA A 583 11.04 -5.78 1.85
N ASN A 584 12.06 -6.27 2.58
CA ASN A 584 12.40 -5.83 3.94
C ASN A 584 13.19 -4.50 3.99
N SER A 585 13.99 -4.18 2.97
CA SER A 585 14.86 -2.99 2.98
C SER A 585 14.19 -1.70 2.49
N ALA A 586 13.10 -1.81 1.73
CA ALA A 586 12.37 -0.66 1.20
C ALA A 586 11.23 -0.18 2.13
N GLY A 587 10.93 1.12 2.14
CA GLY A 587 9.80 1.68 2.88
C GLY A 587 8.46 1.52 2.15
N ILE A 588 8.51 1.31 0.84
CA ILE A 588 7.36 1.03 -0.03
C ILE A 588 7.67 -0.23 -0.85
N ALA A 589 6.68 -1.09 -1.06
CA ALA A 589 6.77 -2.22 -1.97
C ALA A 589 5.61 -2.19 -2.97
N LEU A 590 5.90 -2.44 -4.25
CA LEU A 590 4.88 -2.63 -5.27
C LEU A 590 4.53 -4.12 -5.36
N MET A 591 3.24 -4.46 -5.28
CA MET A 591 2.79 -5.86 -5.39
C MET A 591 2.92 -6.41 -6.80
N ASN A 592 2.95 -5.52 -7.79
CA ASN A 592 3.13 -5.82 -9.20
C ASN A 592 4.33 -5.03 -9.75
N ASP A 593 4.73 -5.37 -10.96
CA ASP A 593 5.87 -4.73 -11.60
C ASP A 593 5.49 -3.51 -12.47
N ASP A 594 4.36 -2.85 -12.20
CA ASP A 594 3.92 -1.68 -12.97
C ASP A 594 4.53 -0.40 -12.39
N LEU A 595 5.49 0.18 -13.12
CA LEU A 595 6.11 1.47 -12.76
C LEU A 595 5.12 2.64 -12.70
N SER A 596 3.93 2.51 -13.31
CA SER A 596 2.87 3.52 -13.25
C SER A 596 2.37 3.77 -11.82
N ARG A 597 2.65 2.83 -10.89
CA ARG A 597 2.35 2.97 -9.46
C ARG A 597 3.22 4.03 -8.76
N LEU A 598 4.41 4.33 -9.28
CA LEU A 598 5.30 5.35 -8.72
C LEU A 598 4.71 6.76 -8.83
N PRO A 599 4.28 7.25 -10.02
CA PRO A 599 3.57 8.52 -10.11
C PRO A 599 2.29 8.57 -9.26
N PHE A 600 1.52 7.49 -9.21
CA PHE A 600 0.33 7.40 -8.35
C PHE A 600 0.68 7.61 -6.88
N MET A 601 1.73 6.93 -6.39
CA MET A 601 2.20 7.06 -5.01
C MET A 601 2.60 8.51 -4.68
N ILE A 602 3.34 9.17 -5.57
CA ILE A 602 3.73 10.58 -5.39
C ILE A 602 2.48 11.49 -5.33
N GLN A 603 1.49 11.25 -6.19
CA GLN A 603 0.23 12.00 -6.18
C GLN A 603 -0.55 11.79 -4.89
N LEU A 604 -0.70 10.54 -4.46
CA LEU A 604 -1.38 10.17 -3.23
C LEU A 604 -0.72 10.85 -2.04
N ALA A 605 0.60 10.72 -1.89
CA ALA A 605 1.37 11.32 -0.80
C ALA A 605 1.15 12.84 -0.71
N ARG A 606 1.17 13.54 -1.85
CA ARG A 606 0.93 15.00 -1.92
C ARG A 606 -0.50 15.38 -1.61
N LYS A 607 -1.47 14.59 -2.09
CA LYS A 607 -2.88 14.80 -1.79
C LYS A 607 -3.14 14.61 -0.30
N THR A 608 -2.58 13.56 0.30
CA THR A 608 -2.63 13.31 1.74
C THR A 608 -2.04 14.46 2.52
N LYS A 609 -0.85 14.96 2.16
CA LYS A 609 -0.25 16.15 2.78
C LYS A 609 -1.18 17.37 2.73
N THR A 610 -1.87 17.57 1.60
CA THR A 610 -2.81 18.68 1.44
C THR A 610 -4.06 18.50 2.31
N VAL A 611 -4.62 17.29 2.36
CA VAL A 611 -5.78 16.95 3.20
C VAL A 611 -5.45 17.12 4.68
N VAL A 612 -4.30 16.64 5.13
CA VAL A 612 -3.83 16.83 6.52
C VAL A 612 -3.70 18.31 6.85
N ALA A 613 -3.12 19.12 5.94
CA ALA A 613 -3.02 20.57 6.14
C ALA A 613 -4.41 21.24 6.21
N GLN A 614 -5.35 20.84 5.36
CA GLN A 614 -6.74 21.32 5.39
C GLN A 614 -7.42 20.96 6.73
N ASN A 615 -7.24 19.73 7.20
CA ASN A 615 -7.78 19.26 8.47
C ASN A 615 -7.25 20.11 9.63
N ILE A 616 -5.93 20.31 9.71
CA ILE A 616 -5.30 21.13 10.76
C ILE A 616 -5.83 22.56 10.75
N VAL A 617 -5.87 23.21 9.58
CA VAL A 617 -6.36 24.60 9.45
C VAL A 617 -7.83 24.69 9.84
N ALA A 618 -8.67 23.76 9.38
CA ALA A 618 -10.08 23.73 9.71
C ALA A 618 -10.32 23.49 11.20
N SER A 619 -9.62 22.53 11.82
CA SER A 619 -9.72 22.25 13.26
C SER A 619 -9.38 23.48 14.10
N ILE A 620 -8.31 24.20 13.75
CA ILE A 620 -7.90 25.42 14.46
C ILE A 620 -8.96 26.53 14.26
N LEU A 621 -9.44 26.74 13.04
CA LEU A 621 -10.42 27.79 12.74
C LEU A 621 -11.76 27.54 13.44
N ILE A 622 -12.26 26.30 13.39
CA ILE A 622 -13.50 25.90 14.08
C ILE A 622 -13.34 26.07 15.59
N ALA A 623 -12.20 25.68 16.17
CA ALA A 623 -11.93 25.87 17.60
C ALA A 623 -11.89 27.35 18.01
N ILE A 624 -11.26 28.22 17.22
CA ILE A 624 -11.21 29.68 17.49
C ILE A 624 -12.61 30.30 17.44
N ILE A 625 -13.39 29.98 16.41
CA ILE A 625 -14.78 30.47 16.29
C ILE A 625 -15.62 29.98 17.47
N GLY A 626 -15.50 28.69 17.79
CA GLY A 626 -16.23 28.08 18.88
C GLY A 626 -15.86 28.69 20.23
N LEU A 627 -14.58 28.98 20.46
CA LEU A 627 -14.12 29.69 21.65
C LEU A 627 -14.77 31.07 21.78
N ALA A 628 -14.83 31.85 20.70
CA ALA A 628 -15.46 33.17 20.71
C ALA A 628 -16.96 33.08 21.02
N LEU A 629 -17.65 32.08 20.46
CA LEU A 629 -19.07 31.82 20.73
C LEU A 629 -19.31 31.37 22.18
N ALA A 630 -18.49 30.47 22.71
CA ALA A 630 -18.57 30.00 24.09
C ALA A 630 -18.26 31.12 25.09
N ALA A 631 -17.21 31.91 24.85
CA ALA A 631 -16.81 33.01 25.72
C ALA A 631 -17.84 34.15 25.73
N SER A 632 -18.49 34.43 24.59
CA SER A 632 -19.58 35.41 24.53
C SER A 632 -20.87 34.91 25.21
N GLY A 633 -21.02 33.60 25.43
CA GLY A 633 -22.25 32.98 25.90
C GLY A 633 -23.32 32.86 24.83
N SER A 634 -22.93 32.89 23.55
CA SER A 634 -23.84 32.76 22.41
C SER A 634 -24.29 31.31 22.19
N ILE A 635 -23.57 30.34 22.76
CA ILE A 635 -23.88 28.91 22.70
C ILE A 635 -23.98 28.32 24.10
N ASP A 636 -24.98 27.47 24.29
CA ASP A 636 -25.20 26.75 25.55
C ASP A 636 -24.29 25.52 25.65
N VAL A 637 -24.13 24.94 26.83
CA VAL A 637 -23.19 23.83 27.12
C VAL A 637 -23.47 22.60 26.26
N TRP A 638 -24.75 22.29 26.01
CA TRP A 638 -25.10 21.16 25.14
C TRP A 638 -24.79 21.45 23.66
N PHE A 639 -24.98 22.69 23.20
CA PHE A 639 -24.63 23.09 21.84
C PHE A 639 -23.12 23.15 21.65
N ALA A 640 -22.37 23.55 22.69
CA ALA A 640 -20.91 23.47 22.75
C ALA A 640 -20.40 22.03 22.54
N ALA A 641 -21.07 21.03 23.11
CA ALA A 641 -20.76 19.61 22.90
C ALA A 641 -20.99 19.17 21.44
N VAL A 642 -22.12 19.55 20.84
CA VAL A 642 -22.43 19.24 19.44
C VAL A 642 -21.47 19.96 18.49
N TYR A 643 -21.16 21.23 18.77
CA TYR A 643 -20.25 22.04 17.99
C TYR A 643 -18.83 21.44 17.95
N HIS A 644 -18.35 20.92 19.08
CA HIS A 644 -17.07 20.23 19.16
C HIS A 644 -16.99 19.09 18.13
N SER A 645 -18.03 18.26 18.03
CA SER A 645 -18.07 17.14 17.09
C SER A 645 -18.12 17.56 15.61
N LEU A 646 -18.53 18.79 15.28
CA LEU A 646 -18.52 19.27 13.89
C LEU A 646 -17.10 19.29 13.31
N ALA A 647 -16.11 19.64 14.13
CA ALA A 647 -14.71 19.64 13.70
C ALA A 647 -14.23 18.21 13.38
N ASP A 648 -14.58 17.23 14.22
CA ASP A 648 -14.21 15.82 14.01
C ASP A 648 -14.88 15.25 12.75
N ILE A 649 -16.19 15.51 12.57
CA ILE A 649 -16.95 15.10 11.39
C ILE A 649 -16.33 15.69 10.12
N PHE A 650 -15.98 16.97 10.13
CA PHE A 650 -15.34 17.62 8.99
C PHE A 650 -14.01 16.94 8.63
N VAL A 651 -13.16 16.69 9.62
CA VAL A 651 -11.86 16.04 9.44
C VAL A 651 -12.01 14.64 8.85
N ILE A 652 -12.92 13.82 9.42
CA ILE A 652 -13.20 12.47 8.92
C ILE A 652 -13.71 12.52 7.48
N ALA A 653 -14.69 13.38 7.20
CA ALA A 653 -15.27 13.49 5.86
C ALA A 653 -14.25 13.95 4.82
N ASN A 654 -13.40 14.93 5.16
CA ASN A 654 -12.35 15.41 4.26
C ASN A 654 -11.25 14.35 4.04
N SER A 655 -10.90 13.58 5.08
CA SER A 655 -9.99 12.44 4.99
C SER A 655 -10.54 11.33 4.09
N PHE A 656 -11.84 11.01 4.15
CA PHE A 656 -12.46 9.98 3.32
C PHE A 656 -12.44 10.25 1.82
N ARG A 657 -12.25 11.49 1.39
CA ARG A 657 -12.00 11.80 -0.02
C ARG A 657 -10.76 11.06 -0.57
N LEU A 658 -9.81 10.67 0.29
CA LEU A 658 -8.64 9.89 -0.10
C LEU A 658 -8.96 8.42 -0.34
N VAL A 659 -10.00 7.85 0.29
CA VAL A 659 -10.29 6.40 0.20
C VAL A 659 -10.50 5.99 -1.25
N ARG A 660 -11.22 6.78 -2.05
CA ARG A 660 -11.49 6.50 -3.47
C ARG A 660 -10.48 7.14 -4.43
N PHE A 661 -9.39 7.70 -3.90
CA PHE A 661 -8.36 8.31 -4.73
C PHE A 661 -7.71 7.24 -5.63
N GLY A 662 -7.59 7.54 -6.91
CA GLY A 662 -6.99 6.63 -7.90
C GLY A 662 -7.92 5.54 -8.45
N GLU A 663 -9.23 5.58 -8.24
CA GLU A 663 -10.17 4.68 -8.97
C GLU A 663 -10.00 4.84 -10.50
N GLU A 664 -9.75 6.05 -10.99
CA GLU A 664 -9.46 6.33 -12.42
C GLU A 664 -8.20 5.62 -12.95
N PHE A 665 -7.24 5.27 -12.07
CA PHE A 665 -6.07 4.49 -12.47
C PHE A 665 -6.42 3.01 -12.77
N ILE A 666 -7.52 2.49 -12.24
CA ILE A 666 -7.99 1.12 -12.50
C ILE A 666 -8.56 1.03 -13.92
N ASP A 667 -9.33 2.03 -14.34
CA ASP A 667 -9.93 2.10 -15.68
C ASP A 667 -8.86 2.21 -16.78
N TYR A 668 -7.73 2.87 -16.48
CA TYR A 668 -6.58 2.96 -17.40
C TYR A 668 -5.84 1.62 -17.59
N VAL A 669 -5.94 0.70 -16.62
CA VAL A 669 -5.34 -0.65 -16.70
C VAL A 669 -6.17 -1.58 -17.59
N GLY A 670 -7.48 -1.31 -17.76
CA GLY A 670 -8.42 -2.12 -18.53
C GLY A 670 -8.39 -1.98 -20.06
N GLY A 671 -7.45 -1.20 -20.64
CA GLY A 671 -7.28 -1.12 -22.10
C GLY A 671 -8.32 -0.27 -22.85
N GLY A 672 -9.07 0.60 -22.15
CA GLY A 672 -9.86 1.63 -22.80
C GLY A 672 -8.98 2.79 -23.28
N ALA A 673 -9.05 3.15 -24.56
CA ALA A 673 -8.42 4.35 -25.09
C ALA A 673 -8.79 5.58 -24.22
N PRO A 674 -7.88 6.56 -24.04
CA PRO A 674 -8.13 7.70 -23.16
C PRO A 674 -9.36 8.47 -23.65
N SER A 675 -10.43 8.47 -22.85
CA SER A 675 -11.48 9.48 -22.99
C SER A 675 -10.84 10.83 -22.70
N GLN A 676 -10.91 11.75 -23.65
CA GLN A 676 -10.34 13.08 -23.51
C GLN A 676 -10.85 13.75 -22.23
N PRO A 677 -10.01 14.53 -21.54
CA PRO A 677 -10.45 15.26 -20.36
C PRO A 677 -11.54 16.25 -20.79
N ILE A 678 -12.70 16.18 -20.13
CA ILE A 678 -13.73 17.21 -20.20
C ILE A 678 -13.11 18.46 -19.59
N LEU A 679 -12.54 19.31 -20.45
CA LEU A 679 -12.24 20.70 -20.12
C LEU A 679 -13.56 21.35 -19.73
N SER A 680 -13.72 21.65 -18.45
CA SER A 680 -14.77 22.53 -17.98
C SER A 680 -14.50 23.92 -18.57
N ASP A 681 -15.16 24.23 -19.68
CA ASP A 681 -15.11 25.56 -20.27
C ASP A 681 -15.79 26.55 -19.32
N ARG A 682 -14.95 27.38 -18.69
CA ARG A 682 -15.37 28.64 -18.09
C ARG A 682 -15.47 29.67 -19.21
N SER A 683 -16.63 29.76 -19.85
CA SER A 683 -17.09 31.02 -20.43
C SER A 683 -18.61 31.01 -20.60
N GLY A 684 -19.27 31.96 -19.95
CA GLY A 684 -20.70 32.17 -20.15
C GLY A 684 -20.95 32.85 -21.50
N THR A 685 -21.99 32.42 -22.20
CA THR A 685 -22.95 33.31 -22.88
C THR A 685 -24.15 32.51 -23.34
N ALA A 686 -25.33 32.98 -22.95
CA ALA A 686 -26.62 32.49 -23.40
C ALA A 686 -26.81 32.79 -24.89
N THR A 687 -27.41 31.87 -25.67
CA THR A 687 -28.69 32.08 -26.38
C THR A 687 -29.10 30.89 -27.25
N LEU A 688 -30.32 30.42 -26.99
CA LEU A 688 -31.43 30.13 -27.92
C LEU A 688 -31.41 28.94 -28.91
N THR A 689 -32.62 28.38 -28.97
CA THR A 689 -33.30 27.66 -30.06
C THR A 689 -32.96 26.20 -30.27
N GLY A 690 -33.76 25.34 -29.63
CA GLY A 690 -34.15 24.07 -30.22
C GLY A 690 -35.31 24.27 -31.18
N GLN A 691 -35.31 23.55 -32.29
CA GLN A 691 -36.50 22.94 -32.86
C GLN A 691 -36.12 21.98 -33.99
N ASP A 692 -36.84 20.86 -33.99
CA ASP A 692 -37.27 20.05 -35.12
C ASP A 692 -36.30 19.09 -35.81
N GLY A 693 -36.76 17.83 -35.88
CA GLY A 693 -36.95 17.22 -37.20
C GLY A 693 -36.30 15.87 -37.46
N ALA A 694 -37.00 14.80 -37.04
CA ALA A 694 -37.31 13.61 -37.85
C ALA A 694 -36.23 13.00 -38.79
N THR A 695 -35.74 11.83 -38.38
CA THR A 695 -35.83 10.48 -39.05
C THR A 695 -35.65 10.30 -40.57
N PRO A 696 -35.22 9.09 -40.99
CA PRO A 696 -34.16 8.87 -41.97
C PRO A 696 -34.66 8.25 -43.29
N ASP A 697 -33.82 8.23 -44.33
CA ASP A 697 -33.73 7.03 -45.17
C ASP A 697 -32.56 7.04 -46.18
N ARG A 698 -31.96 5.84 -46.27
CA ARG A 698 -31.51 5.10 -47.47
C ARG A 698 -30.27 5.49 -48.30
N ILE A 699 -29.36 4.50 -48.28
CA ILE A 699 -28.80 3.74 -49.43
C ILE A 699 -27.71 4.42 -50.28
N ALA A 700 -26.46 4.06 -49.91
CA ALA A 700 -25.48 3.31 -50.73
C ALA A 700 -24.78 4.02 -51.94
N PRO A 701 -23.65 3.49 -52.46
CA PRO A 701 -22.40 4.22 -52.70
C PRO A 701 -21.99 4.14 -54.20
N PRO A 702 -20.71 3.99 -54.57
CA PRO A 702 -19.52 4.85 -54.46
C PRO A 702 -19.06 5.37 -55.85
N ALA A 703 -18.18 6.38 -55.91
CA ALA A 703 -17.19 6.52 -57.00
C ALA A 703 -16.18 7.65 -56.73
N THR A 704 -14.92 7.26 -56.49
CA THR A 704 -13.68 7.80 -57.07
C THR A 704 -13.58 9.30 -57.38
N ALA A 705 -12.74 10.00 -56.62
CA ALA A 705 -11.49 10.61 -57.11
C ALA A 705 -10.55 10.86 -55.92
#